data_AF-A0A553NGG5-F1
#
_entry.id   AF-A0A553NGG5-F1
#
_cell.length_a   1.000
_cell.length_b   1.000
_cell.length_c   1.000
_cell.angle_alpha   90.00
_cell.angle_beta   90.00
_cell.angle_gamma   90.00
#
_symmetry.space_group_name_H-M   'P 1'
#
loop_
_entity.id
_entity.type
_entity.pdbx_description
1 polymer ?
#
loop_
_entity_poly.entity_id
_entity_poly.type
_entity_poly.pdbx_seq_one_letter_code
_entity_poly.pdbx_strand_id
1 'polypeptide(L)'
;MWHLRWPIRFRGWPVGTPKYTCTSASLAFENSGSSPLIYTTLSQLFSPVAMDSSGYDASTMFLGQRGRFQTVVFALLCLCIVPNGFTGLSVVFVADTPEHRCRVPAELNLSVEWRNAMVGAFGDSLSDTGLSRCSRLRLDAVRSFLESGLEPGTDVNLSAVPREQCRDGWEYDTTIYSSTIVTEWDLVCEENWRIPFTSSIFFCGVLVGSVISGHISDRFGRKMVLFISLATQNICSLLQVFSPSWPFFCALFFIMGMGHISYYVTAFILGIEILSPPLRETFSTLGVCFCYTLGYMLFSLAGFFLRDWRSLTLALSIPGLLYLTLWRFIPESPRWLLSQGRVQEAEDILRKAARMNGISPPEIIFPVNQQFEEDTVKTNSFSLCELVKSRNICFLTGLLSLIWCGIHLDPSSVPVNDKRHGKKEQQGPTQSCANWGGYWQRTAVSMGYCALSLSTSALHGNVYLNCLLSALVEAPAVLLAWMLLRRWPQGNCLMSKSEGSMRLPQGRCLGLTLGLGGSILLIVPLIPEREEVLTNYMGSLCTGLVMLGKLCLTTAFALVYALTAELYPTGIRNSALGICSMASRAGSISAPYLIYLGGYNRSLPFLLIGSINVLSGLLSLLLPESQGSDLPDSISQMKSVIGLRLRQSSRFPPLPRCILRFAMDSSGYDASTVFLGHRGRFQSVVFALLCVSIVPNGFTGLSVVFVADTPEHRCRVPAELNLSVEWRNAMVGAFGDSLSDTGLSRCSRLRLDAVRSFSERGLEPGTDVNLSAVPREQCRDGWEYDTTIYSSTIVTEWDLVCEENWRIPFTSSLFFCGVLVGSVVSGTISDRFGRKTVLFITMAIQSMFSLLQVFSPSWPIFCALFFIVGMGHISNYVAAFVLGMEILSPSLRDIFSTLGVCLFFTLGYMLLPLAGYFLRDWRSLTLALSIPGLLCLTLWRFIPESPRWLLSQGRVQEAEDVLRKAAQMNGISPPEIIFPVNQFGEDTVRSKSYSLCELVKSRNIRCLTGLLALIWTAVSMGYCALSLSTSALHGNVYLNCLLSALVEAPAVLLAWMLLRRWPQGNCLMSKSEGSMRLPQGRCLGLTLGLGGSILLIVPLIPEREEVLTNYMGSLCTGLVMLGKLGLSAAFALVYPVTAELYPTGIRNSALGICSMASRAGSISAPYLIYLGGYNRSLPFLLIGSINVLSGLLSLLLPESQGSDLPDSISQMKSVIGEDKL
;
A
#
# COMPACT_ATOMS: atom_id res chain seq x y z
N MET A 1 21.16 -41.45 39.68
CA MET A 1 22.53 -41.88 39.34
C MET A 1 22.66 -41.91 37.83
N TRP A 2 23.89 -41.90 37.32
CA TRP A 2 24.34 -41.56 35.95
C TRP A 2 24.73 -40.08 35.79
N HIS A 3 25.98 -39.84 36.21
CA HIS A 3 26.78 -38.65 35.96
C HIS A 3 27.27 -38.65 34.50
N LEU A 4 27.10 -37.54 33.80
CA LEU A 4 27.89 -37.18 32.62
C LEU A 4 28.45 -35.76 32.84
N ARG A 5 29.73 -35.69 33.16
CA ARG A 5 30.53 -34.46 33.19
C ARG A 5 30.95 -34.13 31.76
N TRP A 6 30.66 -32.91 31.29
CA TRP A 6 31.34 -32.31 30.14
C TRP A 6 32.33 -31.25 30.62
N PRO A 7 33.61 -31.29 30.18
CA PRO A 7 34.65 -30.36 30.63
C PRO A 7 34.84 -29.23 29.63
N ILE A 8 34.47 -28.00 29.98
CA ILE A 8 35.05 -26.80 29.36
C ILE A 8 35.45 -25.85 30.48
N ARG A 9 36.75 -25.86 30.82
CA ARG A 9 37.40 -24.89 31.72
C ARG A 9 37.59 -23.59 30.94
N PHE A 10 36.81 -22.56 31.25
CA PHE A 10 37.25 -21.18 31.04
C PHE A 10 38.16 -20.78 32.22
N ARG A 11 39.46 -20.66 31.94
CA ARG A 11 40.47 -20.18 32.87
C ARG A 11 40.33 -18.67 33.05
N GLY A 12 40.11 -18.26 34.30
CA GLY A 12 40.60 -17.04 34.95
C GLY A 12 40.15 -15.70 34.38
N TRP A 13 39.51 -14.89 35.23
CA TRP A 13 39.78 -13.46 35.50
C TRP A 13 39.07 -13.13 36.85
N PRO A 14 39.56 -12.19 37.65
CA PRO A 14 39.58 -12.34 39.12
C PRO A 14 38.22 -12.19 39.79
N VAL A 15 38.04 -13.03 40.80
CA VAL A 15 36.96 -13.05 41.78
C VAL A 15 37.08 -11.80 42.68
N GLY A 16 36.08 -10.94 42.62
CA GLY A 16 35.83 -9.87 43.58
C GLY A 16 34.34 -9.82 43.90
N THR A 17 33.89 -10.66 44.85
CA THR A 17 32.56 -10.54 45.47
C THR A 17 32.57 -9.39 46.47
N PRO A 18 31.62 -8.43 46.45
CA PRO A 18 31.19 -7.81 47.68
C PRO A 18 30.20 -8.76 48.36
N LYS A 19 30.65 -9.43 49.42
CA LYS A 19 29.77 -10.06 50.40
C LYS A 19 29.04 -8.94 51.16
N TYR A 20 27.73 -8.82 51.01
CA TYR A 20 26.91 -8.19 52.03
C TYR A 20 26.29 -9.31 52.87
N THR A 21 27.00 -9.70 53.94
CA THR A 21 26.48 -10.49 55.04
C THR A 21 25.89 -9.54 56.08
N CYS A 22 24.59 -9.60 56.32
CA CYS A 22 23.97 -9.03 57.52
C CYS A 22 24.35 -9.92 58.71
N THR A 23 25.27 -9.47 59.55
CA THR A 23 25.45 -10.00 60.90
C THR A 23 24.57 -9.25 61.88
N SER A 24 23.75 -10.01 62.61
CA SER A 24 23.01 -9.60 63.79
C SER A 24 23.93 -9.03 64.87
N ALA A 25 23.58 -7.87 65.43
CA ALA A 25 24.10 -7.41 66.71
C ALA A 25 22.93 -6.98 67.60
N SER A 26 22.66 -7.82 68.60
CA SER A 26 21.80 -7.58 69.75
C SER A 26 22.43 -6.55 70.69
N LEU A 27 21.68 -5.55 71.15
CA LEU A 27 22.00 -4.80 72.36
C LEU A 27 20.71 -4.52 73.14
N ALA A 28 20.78 -4.86 74.42
CA ALA A 28 19.70 -4.97 75.39
C ALA A 28 19.26 -3.62 75.96
N PHE A 29 18.01 -3.58 76.43
CA PHE A 29 17.44 -2.52 77.26
C PHE A 29 18.06 -2.53 78.66
N GLU A 30 18.46 -1.36 79.16
CA GLU A 30 18.54 -1.10 80.60
C GLU A 30 18.15 0.34 80.92
N ASN A 31 17.47 0.49 82.06
CA ASN A 31 16.70 1.63 82.54
C ASN A 31 17.55 2.82 83.02
N SER A 32 17.05 4.04 82.78
CA SER A 32 17.07 5.26 83.64
C SER A 32 16.77 6.44 82.72
N GLY A 33 15.97 7.46 83.01
CA GLY A 33 15.30 8.00 84.17
C GLY A 33 14.99 9.48 83.80
N SER A 34 13.83 10.00 84.21
CA SER A 34 13.41 11.42 84.16
C SER A 34 13.23 12.13 82.79
N SER A 35 11.96 12.16 82.32
CA SER A 35 11.06 13.35 82.12
C SER A 35 11.61 14.70 81.59
N PRO A 36 10.74 15.62 81.11
CA PRO A 36 10.09 15.68 79.81
C PRO A 36 10.27 17.06 79.16
N LEU A 37 10.90 17.19 78.00
CA LEU A 37 10.74 18.37 77.13
C LEU A 37 11.39 18.03 75.79
N ILE A 38 10.87 18.54 74.68
CA ILE A 38 11.27 18.25 73.28
C ILE A 38 10.50 17.08 72.66
N TYR A 39 9.17 17.16 72.72
CA TYR A 39 8.25 16.48 71.82
C TYR A 39 7.81 17.45 70.71
N THR A 40 8.73 18.00 69.91
CA THR A 40 8.33 18.84 68.75
C THR A 40 9.36 19.09 67.64
N THR A 41 10.58 18.56 67.66
CA THR A 41 11.61 18.97 66.66
C THR A 41 12.51 17.87 66.08
N LEU A 42 12.25 16.58 66.32
CA LEU A 42 13.08 15.49 65.77
C LEU A 42 12.32 14.42 64.94
N SER A 43 11.07 14.68 64.57
CA SER A 43 10.35 13.88 63.57
C SER A 43 10.53 14.39 62.12
N GLN A 44 11.47 15.31 61.87
CA GLN A 44 11.69 15.94 60.56
C GLN A 44 13.03 15.62 59.88
N LEU A 45 13.88 14.73 60.43
CA LEU A 45 15.20 14.43 59.85
C LEU A 45 15.40 13.02 59.29
N PHE A 46 14.38 12.16 59.37
CA PHE A 46 14.32 10.91 58.60
C PHE A 46 12.98 10.83 57.86
N SER A 47 12.79 11.71 56.86
CA SER A 47 11.88 11.37 55.77
C SER A 47 12.52 10.22 54.99
N PRO A 48 11.79 9.13 54.69
CA PRO A 48 12.25 8.21 53.68
C PRO A 48 12.42 9.02 52.39
N VAL A 49 13.52 8.79 51.67
CA VAL A 49 13.54 9.17 50.26
C VAL A 49 12.40 8.40 49.62
N ALA A 50 11.31 9.10 49.33
CA ALA A 50 10.24 8.60 48.49
C ALA A 50 10.85 8.33 47.10
N MET A 51 11.25 7.09 46.86
CA MET A 51 11.51 6.60 45.51
C MET A 51 10.15 6.31 44.87
N ASP A 52 9.77 7.20 43.96
CA ASP A 52 8.54 7.24 43.18
C ASP A 52 8.49 6.15 42.08
N SER A 53 8.75 4.87 42.39
CA SER A 53 8.66 3.78 41.40
C SER A 53 7.90 2.55 41.91
N SER A 54 6.58 2.59 41.84
CA SER A 54 5.66 1.47 42.05
C SER A 54 5.56 0.55 40.81
N GLY A 55 6.59 -0.26 40.53
CA GLY A 55 6.64 -1.15 39.36
C GLY A 55 6.97 -2.62 39.67
N TYR A 56 6.53 -3.55 38.81
CA TYR A 56 6.76 -5.00 38.94
C TYR A 56 8.25 -5.38 39.07
N ASP A 57 9.14 -4.70 38.36
CA ASP A 57 10.59 -4.97 38.40
C ASP A 57 11.22 -4.64 39.77
N ALA A 58 10.67 -3.66 40.49
CA ALA A 58 11.10 -3.32 41.84
C ALA A 58 10.66 -4.41 42.85
N SER A 59 9.42 -4.90 42.73
CA SER A 59 8.87 -5.96 43.59
C SER A 59 9.54 -7.32 43.39
N THR A 60 10.17 -7.56 42.24
CA THR A 60 10.83 -8.84 41.90
C THR A 60 12.35 -8.80 42.06
N MET A 61 12.92 -7.68 42.52
CA MET A 61 14.37 -7.50 42.66
C MET A 61 15.02 -8.54 43.61
N PHE A 62 14.26 -9.07 44.58
CA PHE A 62 14.72 -10.10 45.53
C PHE A 62 15.10 -11.44 44.86
N LEU A 63 14.62 -11.72 43.65
CA LEU A 63 14.93 -12.97 42.91
C LEU A 63 16.36 -12.99 42.34
N GLY A 64 17.06 -11.86 42.37
CA GLY A 64 18.42 -11.70 41.83
C GLY A 64 18.47 -11.68 40.30
N GLN A 65 19.60 -11.20 39.75
CA GLN A 65 19.75 -11.03 38.30
C GLN A 65 19.99 -12.35 37.56
N ARG A 66 20.67 -13.35 38.16
CA ARG A 66 21.01 -14.65 37.54
C ARG A 66 20.83 -15.81 38.54
N GLY A 67 19.61 -16.27 38.71
CA GLY A 67 19.28 -17.47 39.50
C GLY A 67 19.09 -18.73 38.63
N ARG A 68 19.03 -19.90 39.28
CA ARG A 68 18.83 -21.20 38.61
C ARG A 68 17.54 -21.24 37.80
N PHE A 69 16.46 -20.65 38.31
CA PHE A 69 15.19 -20.57 37.60
C PHE A 69 15.33 -19.79 36.29
N GLN A 70 15.93 -18.60 36.33
CA GLN A 70 16.11 -17.76 35.14
C GLN A 70 17.00 -18.46 34.10
N THR A 71 18.04 -19.19 34.52
CA THR A 71 18.89 -19.97 33.62
C THR A 71 18.15 -21.14 32.95
N VAL A 72 17.34 -21.89 33.71
CA VAL A 72 16.56 -23.01 33.16
C VAL A 72 15.51 -22.52 32.17
N VAL A 73 14.77 -21.47 32.52
CA VAL A 73 13.75 -20.89 31.62
C VAL A 73 14.39 -20.30 30.36
N PHE A 74 15.51 -19.58 30.49
CA PHE A 74 16.28 -19.08 29.35
C PHE A 74 16.68 -20.22 28.41
N ALA A 75 17.27 -21.31 28.94
CA ALA A 75 17.70 -22.45 28.14
C ALA A 75 16.52 -23.16 27.45
N LEU A 76 15.40 -23.35 28.15
CA LEU A 76 14.20 -23.95 27.58
C LEU A 76 13.63 -23.10 26.44
N LEU A 77 13.50 -21.79 26.61
CA LEU A 77 12.99 -20.90 25.57
C LEU A 77 13.93 -20.85 24.35
N CYS A 78 15.25 -20.82 24.56
CA CYS A 78 16.23 -20.90 23.48
C CYS A 78 16.13 -22.22 22.70
N LEU A 79 16.02 -23.36 23.40
CA LEU A 79 15.86 -24.67 22.77
C LEU A 79 14.57 -24.77 21.94
N CYS A 80 13.52 -24.08 22.38
CA CYS A 80 12.26 -23.97 21.65
C CYS A 80 12.50 -23.35 20.25
N ILE A 81 13.30 -22.29 20.18
CA ILE A 81 13.39 -21.40 18.99
C ILE A 81 14.18 -22.05 17.85
N VAL A 82 15.07 -23.00 18.15
CA VAL A 82 15.88 -23.73 17.16
C VAL A 82 15.02 -24.40 16.06
N PRO A 83 13.96 -25.18 16.38
CA PRO A 83 12.98 -25.68 15.40
C PRO A 83 12.39 -24.67 14.40
N ASN A 84 12.34 -23.39 14.76
CA ASN A 84 11.80 -22.36 13.88
C ASN A 84 12.67 -22.10 12.65
N GLY A 85 13.99 -22.17 12.84
CA GLY A 85 14.97 -21.95 11.78
C GLY A 85 14.93 -23.07 10.72
N PHE A 86 14.54 -24.28 11.11
CA PHE A 86 14.38 -25.44 10.23
C PHE A 86 13.21 -25.31 9.26
N THR A 87 12.06 -24.91 9.79
CA THR A 87 10.78 -25.02 9.11
C THR A 87 10.47 -23.78 8.27
N GLY A 88 10.95 -22.60 8.69
CA GLY A 88 10.72 -21.33 8.00
C GLY A 88 11.44 -21.18 6.65
N LEU A 89 12.54 -21.91 6.44
CA LEU A 89 13.34 -21.89 5.21
C LEU A 89 13.38 -23.25 4.50
N SER A 90 12.53 -24.20 4.91
CA SER A 90 12.47 -25.55 4.32
C SER A 90 12.24 -25.54 2.81
N VAL A 91 11.51 -24.55 2.28
CA VAL A 91 11.22 -24.38 0.86
C VAL A 91 12.48 -24.26 -0.02
N VAL A 92 13.61 -23.84 0.55
CA VAL A 92 14.88 -23.65 -0.17
C VAL A 92 15.41 -24.95 -0.78
N PHE A 93 15.26 -26.07 -0.08
CA PHE A 93 15.67 -27.38 -0.60
C PHE A 93 14.47 -28.17 -1.11
N VAL A 94 13.28 -27.96 -0.55
CA VAL A 94 12.07 -28.70 -0.92
C VAL A 94 11.55 -28.30 -2.30
N ALA A 95 11.64 -27.01 -2.67
CA ALA A 95 11.12 -26.44 -3.91
C ALA A 95 12.20 -25.92 -4.86
N ASP A 96 13.45 -26.34 -4.68
CA ASP A 96 14.52 -25.99 -5.62
C ASP A 96 14.30 -26.67 -6.97
N THR A 97 14.71 -25.98 -8.04
CA THR A 97 14.60 -26.48 -9.41
C THR A 97 15.93 -27.10 -9.82
N PRO A 98 16.07 -28.44 -9.84
CA PRO A 98 17.26 -29.06 -10.42
C PRO A 98 17.37 -28.74 -11.91
N GLU A 99 18.58 -28.91 -12.47
CA GLU A 99 18.73 -28.83 -13.92
C GLU A 99 17.83 -29.86 -14.59
N HIS A 100 17.13 -29.45 -15.65
CA HIS A 100 16.13 -30.27 -16.32
C HIS A 100 16.26 -30.15 -17.82
N ARG A 101 15.84 -31.21 -18.50
CA ARG A 101 15.72 -31.28 -19.94
C ARG A 101 14.52 -32.16 -20.30
N CYS A 102 14.18 -32.17 -21.58
CA CYS A 102 13.03 -32.91 -22.06
C CYS A 102 13.27 -34.42 -22.02
N ARG A 103 12.29 -35.19 -21.56
CA ARG A 103 12.39 -36.65 -21.57
C ARG A 103 12.40 -37.14 -23.02
N VAL A 104 13.31 -38.06 -23.31
CA VAL A 104 13.43 -38.73 -24.61
C VAL A 104 12.82 -40.13 -24.50
N PRO A 105 11.88 -40.52 -25.37
CA PRO A 105 11.30 -41.86 -25.37
C PRO A 105 12.37 -42.95 -25.52
N ALA A 106 12.26 -44.02 -24.72
CA ALA A 106 13.23 -45.11 -24.72
C ALA A 106 13.29 -45.89 -26.05
N GLU A 107 12.24 -45.83 -26.85
CA GLU A 107 12.09 -46.53 -28.14
C GLU A 107 13.09 -46.05 -29.21
N LEU A 108 13.68 -44.86 -29.07
CA LEU A 108 14.52 -44.25 -30.11
C LEU A 108 16.00 -44.72 -30.09
N ASN A 109 16.48 -45.46 -29.07
CA ASN A 109 17.86 -45.98 -28.97
C ASN A 109 18.97 -45.06 -29.53
N LEU A 110 18.96 -43.78 -29.14
CA LEU A 110 19.87 -42.74 -29.64
C LEU A 110 21.31 -42.90 -29.12
N SER A 111 22.29 -42.50 -29.93
CA SER A 111 23.68 -42.27 -29.49
C SER A 111 23.76 -41.09 -28.51
N VAL A 112 24.83 -41.03 -27.72
CA VAL A 112 25.03 -39.94 -26.72
C VAL A 112 25.08 -38.56 -27.40
N GLU A 113 25.68 -38.48 -28.59
CA GLU A 113 25.79 -37.27 -29.40
C GLU A 113 24.42 -36.79 -29.89
N TRP A 114 23.63 -37.68 -30.50
CA TRP A 114 22.27 -37.36 -30.94
C TRP A 114 21.35 -37.01 -29.78
N ARG A 115 21.51 -37.65 -28.62
CA ARG A 115 20.76 -37.31 -27.40
C ARG A 115 21.09 -35.89 -26.94
N ASN A 116 22.37 -35.53 -26.85
CA ASN A 116 22.78 -34.18 -26.42
C ASN A 116 22.44 -33.11 -27.47
N ALA A 117 22.45 -33.42 -28.77
CA ALA A 117 22.03 -32.51 -29.82
C ALA A 117 20.50 -32.28 -29.82
N MET A 118 19.71 -33.29 -29.45
CA MET A 118 18.25 -33.24 -29.43
C MET A 118 17.67 -32.43 -28.26
N VAL A 119 18.26 -32.57 -27.06
CA VAL A 119 17.73 -31.99 -25.81
C VAL A 119 18.72 -31.13 -25.02
N GLY A 120 19.98 -31.00 -25.48
CA GLY A 120 21.06 -30.34 -24.76
C GLY A 120 21.76 -31.23 -23.73
N ALA A 121 23.04 -30.97 -23.49
CA ALA A 121 23.80 -31.59 -22.39
C ALA A 121 23.52 -30.86 -21.06
N PHE A 122 23.57 -31.59 -19.93
CA PHE A 122 23.54 -30.97 -18.60
C PHE A 122 24.81 -30.14 -18.37
N GLY A 123 24.69 -28.96 -17.74
CA GLY A 123 25.81 -28.05 -17.49
C GLY A 123 26.12 -27.02 -18.58
N ASP A 124 25.65 -27.17 -19.82
CA ASP A 124 25.82 -26.17 -20.88
C ASP A 124 24.66 -25.16 -20.89
N SER A 125 24.98 -23.87 -20.71
CA SER A 125 23.97 -22.80 -20.68
C SER A 125 23.50 -22.36 -22.07
N LEU A 126 24.27 -22.66 -23.11
CA LEU A 126 23.84 -22.72 -24.49
C LEU A 126 24.75 -23.74 -25.15
N SER A 127 24.25 -24.92 -25.52
CA SER A 127 24.97 -25.68 -26.55
C SER A 127 24.96 -24.83 -27.82
N ASP A 128 25.98 -24.96 -28.67
CA ASP A 128 26.10 -24.32 -30.00
C ASP A 128 24.86 -24.51 -30.92
N THR A 129 23.86 -25.27 -30.46
CA THR A 129 22.57 -25.56 -31.10
C THR A 129 21.47 -24.51 -30.83
N GLY A 130 21.62 -23.64 -29.83
CA GLY A 130 20.64 -22.59 -29.51
C GLY A 130 19.27 -23.10 -29.03
N LEU A 131 19.24 -24.28 -28.39
CA LEU A 131 18.03 -24.95 -27.89
C LEU A 131 17.69 -24.51 -26.46
N SER A 132 16.42 -24.18 -26.18
CA SER A 132 15.99 -23.85 -24.81
C SER A 132 15.69 -25.13 -24.03
N ARG A 133 15.95 -25.12 -22.71
CA ARG A 133 15.73 -26.27 -21.79
C ARG A 133 14.28 -26.78 -21.75
N CYS A 134 13.34 -25.97 -22.22
CA CYS A 134 11.90 -26.26 -22.31
C CYS A 134 11.44 -26.78 -23.68
N SER A 135 12.36 -26.98 -24.62
CA SER A 135 12.07 -27.44 -25.98
C SER A 135 13.05 -28.53 -26.42
N ARG A 136 12.60 -29.39 -27.31
CA ARG A 136 13.44 -30.40 -27.97
C ARG A 136 13.27 -30.33 -29.48
N LEU A 137 14.20 -30.93 -30.23
CA LEU A 137 14.01 -31.12 -31.66
C LEU A 137 12.83 -32.07 -31.92
N ARG A 138 12.05 -31.80 -32.97
CA ARG A 138 10.87 -32.60 -33.33
C ARG A 138 11.27 -34.05 -33.62
N LEU A 139 10.61 -35.00 -32.95
CA LEU A 139 10.92 -36.44 -33.02
C LEU A 139 10.92 -36.99 -34.46
N ASP A 140 9.94 -36.60 -35.28
CA ASP A 140 9.81 -37.10 -36.65
C ASP A 140 11.01 -36.72 -37.54
N ALA A 141 11.54 -35.51 -37.35
CA ALA A 141 12.72 -35.04 -38.07
C ALA A 141 13.96 -35.83 -37.66
N VAL A 142 14.18 -36.03 -36.35
CA VAL A 142 15.31 -36.80 -35.82
C VAL A 142 15.26 -38.26 -36.29
N ARG A 143 14.07 -38.89 -36.32
CA ARG A 143 13.90 -40.26 -36.83
C ARG A 143 14.34 -40.39 -38.30
N SER A 144 13.98 -39.41 -39.14
CA SER A 144 14.39 -39.42 -40.55
C SER A 144 15.91 -39.30 -40.75
N PHE A 145 16.60 -38.55 -39.88
CA PHE A 145 18.06 -38.42 -39.93
C PHE A 145 18.77 -39.68 -39.45
N LEU A 146 18.23 -40.37 -38.44
CA LEU A 146 18.74 -41.66 -37.97
C LEU A 146 18.60 -42.76 -39.02
N GLU A 147 17.46 -42.83 -39.71
CA GLU A 147 17.24 -43.77 -40.82
C GLU A 147 18.21 -43.52 -41.99
N SER A 148 18.65 -42.28 -42.15
CA SER A 148 19.61 -41.85 -43.18
C SER A 148 21.09 -41.98 -42.75
N GLY A 149 21.36 -42.31 -41.48
CA GLY A 149 22.72 -42.47 -40.95
C GLY A 149 23.54 -41.19 -40.82
N LEU A 150 22.89 -40.02 -40.70
CA LEU A 150 23.55 -38.70 -40.64
C LEU A 150 24.06 -38.35 -39.23
N GLU A 151 25.14 -37.59 -39.14
CA GLU A 151 25.71 -37.11 -37.87
C GLU A 151 25.24 -35.68 -37.51
N PRO A 152 25.00 -35.39 -36.21
CA PRO A 152 24.47 -34.10 -35.77
C PRO A 152 25.56 -33.01 -35.79
N GLY A 153 25.26 -31.85 -36.38
CA GLY A 153 26.17 -30.68 -36.41
C GLY A 153 27.21 -30.69 -37.54
N THR A 154 27.62 -31.87 -38.01
CA THR A 154 28.47 -32.06 -39.20
C THR A 154 27.65 -32.14 -40.48
N ASP A 155 26.68 -33.06 -40.53
CA ASP A 155 25.82 -33.25 -41.71
C ASP A 155 24.49 -32.49 -41.59
N VAL A 156 24.04 -32.23 -40.36
CA VAL A 156 22.73 -31.60 -40.08
C VAL A 156 22.92 -30.26 -39.37
N ASN A 157 22.41 -29.19 -39.99
CA ASN A 157 22.33 -27.88 -39.34
C ASN A 157 21.23 -27.85 -38.27
N LEU A 158 21.61 -28.05 -37.01
CA LEU A 158 20.73 -28.17 -35.85
C LEU A 158 19.86 -26.92 -35.60
N SER A 159 20.30 -25.74 -36.03
CA SER A 159 19.52 -24.50 -35.89
C SER A 159 18.30 -24.43 -36.81
N ALA A 160 18.33 -25.17 -37.92
CA ALA A 160 17.26 -25.21 -38.92
C ALA A 160 16.21 -26.30 -38.65
N VAL A 161 16.45 -27.19 -37.69
CA VAL A 161 15.54 -28.29 -37.37
C VAL A 161 14.35 -27.76 -36.55
N PRO A 162 13.09 -28.09 -36.93
CA PRO A 162 11.91 -27.64 -36.22
C PRO A 162 11.88 -28.19 -34.78
N ARG A 163 11.42 -27.33 -33.86
CA ARG A 163 11.38 -27.58 -32.42
C ARG A 163 9.97 -27.91 -31.96
N GLU A 164 9.86 -28.66 -30.87
CA GLU A 164 8.59 -28.96 -30.21
C GLU A 164 8.70 -28.80 -28.69
N GLN A 165 7.55 -28.61 -28.05
CA GLN A 165 7.44 -28.62 -26.59
C GLN A 165 7.48 -30.05 -26.05
N CYS A 166 7.90 -30.18 -24.79
CA CYS A 166 8.24 -31.46 -24.20
C CYS A 166 7.00 -32.13 -23.59
N ARG A 167 6.27 -32.85 -24.46
CA ARG A 167 5.01 -33.54 -24.12
C ARG A 167 5.21 -34.83 -23.33
N ASP A 168 6.37 -35.45 -23.43
CA ASP A 168 6.67 -36.76 -22.80
C ASP A 168 7.20 -36.65 -21.35
N GLY A 169 7.10 -35.45 -20.75
CA GLY A 169 7.61 -35.15 -19.41
C GLY A 169 9.08 -34.75 -19.40
N TRP A 170 9.68 -34.76 -18.21
CA TRP A 170 10.99 -34.18 -17.94
C TRP A 170 12.00 -35.21 -17.41
N GLU A 171 13.26 -34.96 -17.69
CA GLU A 171 14.41 -35.64 -17.09
C GLU A 171 15.20 -34.62 -16.27
N TYR A 172 15.43 -34.93 -15.00
CA TYR A 172 16.06 -34.05 -14.02
C TYR A 172 17.45 -34.55 -13.64
N ASP A 173 18.38 -33.64 -13.38
CA ASP A 173 19.68 -33.96 -12.81
C ASP A 173 19.55 -34.29 -11.32
N THR A 174 19.85 -35.56 -10.97
CA THR A 174 19.75 -36.08 -9.61
C THR A 174 21.07 -36.02 -8.82
N THR A 175 22.10 -35.32 -9.32
CA THR A 175 23.41 -35.24 -8.66
C THR A 175 23.36 -34.50 -7.32
N ILE A 176 22.60 -33.40 -7.26
CA ILE A 176 22.44 -32.55 -6.06
C ILE A 176 21.28 -33.04 -5.19
N TYR A 177 20.10 -33.22 -5.79
CA TYR A 177 18.87 -33.64 -5.10
C TYR A 177 18.42 -35.01 -5.60
N SER A 178 17.93 -35.88 -4.72
CA SER A 178 17.32 -37.14 -5.15
C SER A 178 15.87 -36.96 -5.59
N SER A 179 15.14 -36.08 -4.90
CA SER A 179 13.77 -35.69 -5.26
C SER A 179 13.42 -34.32 -4.64
N THR A 180 12.64 -33.51 -5.35
CA THR A 180 12.02 -32.26 -4.87
C THR A 180 10.54 -32.22 -5.26
N ILE A 181 9.77 -31.28 -4.72
CA ILE A 181 8.35 -31.11 -5.14
C ILE A 181 8.23 -30.75 -6.63
N VAL A 182 9.29 -30.15 -7.20
CA VAL A 182 9.37 -29.79 -8.61
C VAL A 182 9.53 -31.06 -9.45
N THR A 183 10.38 -31.99 -9.04
CA THR A 183 10.60 -33.25 -9.77
C THR A 183 9.45 -34.25 -9.61
N GLU A 184 8.70 -34.17 -8.51
CA GLU A 184 7.58 -35.08 -8.23
C GLU A 184 6.29 -34.68 -8.95
N TRP A 185 6.05 -33.38 -9.14
CA TRP A 185 4.85 -32.83 -9.79
C TRP A 185 5.14 -32.06 -11.10
N ASP A 186 6.32 -32.24 -11.69
CA ASP A 186 6.74 -31.68 -12.98
C ASP A 186 6.50 -30.15 -13.11
N LEU A 187 6.90 -29.37 -12.09
CA LEU A 187 6.60 -27.92 -11.97
C LEU A 187 7.56 -27.00 -12.74
N VAL A 188 7.89 -27.32 -13.99
CA VAL A 188 8.84 -26.55 -14.81
C VAL A 188 8.20 -25.90 -16.04
N CYS A 189 8.92 -24.95 -16.66
CA CYS A 189 8.51 -24.26 -17.90
C CYS A 189 7.16 -23.52 -17.80
N GLU A 190 6.08 -24.02 -18.41
CA GLU A 190 4.75 -23.37 -18.37
C GLU A 190 4.18 -23.32 -16.95
N GLU A 191 4.51 -24.30 -16.10
CA GLU A 191 4.00 -24.42 -14.73
C GLU A 191 4.94 -23.81 -13.67
N ASN A 192 6.00 -23.13 -14.10
CA ASN A 192 7.02 -22.53 -13.21
C ASN A 192 6.43 -21.50 -12.22
N TRP A 193 5.32 -20.84 -12.57
CA TRP A 193 4.64 -19.88 -11.70
C TRP A 193 4.15 -20.50 -10.38
N ARG A 194 3.98 -21.82 -10.30
CA ARG A 194 3.54 -22.54 -9.10
C ARG A 194 4.60 -22.54 -7.98
N ILE A 195 5.88 -22.43 -8.33
CA ILE A 195 6.99 -22.40 -7.37
C ILE A 195 6.94 -21.14 -6.47
N PRO A 196 6.98 -19.89 -7.01
CA PRO A 196 6.87 -18.69 -6.20
C PRO A 196 5.49 -18.55 -5.52
N PHE A 197 4.44 -19.13 -6.12
CA PHE A 197 3.12 -19.21 -5.49
C PHE A 197 3.16 -20.06 -4.21
N THR A 198 3.90 -21.17 -4.22
CA THR A 198 4.08 -22.05 -3.05
C THR A 198 4.77 -21.29 -1.89
N SER A 199 5.80 -20.50 -2.17
CA SER A 199 6.43 -19.63 -1.16
C SER A 199 5.47 -18.55 -0.65
N SER A 200 4.69 -17.95 -1.56
CA SER A 200 3.72 -16.90 -1.22
C SER A 200 2.61 -17.42 -0.30
N ILE A 201 2.12 -18.65 -0.51
CA ILE A 201 1.04 -19.21 0.31
C ILE A 201 1.46 -19.44 1.76
N PHE A 202 2.72 -19.80 2.00
CA PHE A 202 3.27 -19.89 3.36
C PHE A 202 3.25 -18.52 4.03
N PHE A 203 3.76 -17.47 3.36
CA PHE A 203 3.76 -16.11 3.92
C PHE A 203 2.36 -15.52 4.08
N CYS A 204 1.39 -15.88 3.24
CA CYS A 204 -0.02 -15.59 3.46
C CYS A 204 -0.54 -16.22 4.74
N GLY A 205 -0.19 -17.49 5.00
CA GLY A 205 -0.50 -18.17 6.26
C GLY A 205 0.13 -17.44 7.46
N VAL A 206 1.40 -17.06 7.35
CA VAL A 206 2.14 -16.29 8.36
C VAL A 206 1.47 -14.94 8.66
N LEU A 207 1.01 -14.22 7.63
CA LEU A 207 0.30 -12.95 7.76
C LEU A 207 -0.99 -13.12 8.57
N VAL A 208 -1.79 -14.13 8.26
CA VAL A 208 -3.04 -14.42 8.98
C VAL A 208 -2.75 -14.88 10.41
N GLY A 209 -1.73 -15.71 10.59
CA GLY A 209 -1.28 -16.21 11.88
C GLY A 209 -0.86 -15.09 12.85
N SER A 210 -0.07 -14.12 12.40
CA SER A 210 0.46 -13.05 13.26
C SER A 210 -0.63 -12.18 13.89
N VAL A 211 -1.72 -11.92 13.16
CA VAL A 211 -2.87 -11.13 13.65
C VAL A 211 -3.71 -11.93 14.64
N ILE A 212 -4.09 -13.16 14.25
CA ILE A 212 -4.99 -13.99 15.05
C ILE A 212 -4.31 -14.42 16.35
N SER A 213 -3.08 -14.93 16.29
CA SER A 213 -2.40 -15.44 17.48
C SER A 213 -2.02 -14.34 18.46
N GLY A 214 -1.68 -13.14 17.98
CA GLY A 214 -1.36 -12.00 18.83
C GLY A 214 -2.55 -11.68 19.75
N HIS A 215 -3.75 -11.65 19.17
CA HIS A 215 -4.98 -11.41 19.91
C HIS A 215 -5.34 -12.54 20.87
N ILE A 216 -5.26 -13.79 20.42
CA ILE A 216 -5.53 -14.96 21.27
C ILE A 216 -4.53 -15.01 22.43
N SER A 217 -3.27 -14.64 22.20
CA SER A 217 -2.22 -14.69 23.22
C SER A 217 -2.44 -13.65 24.32
N ASP A 218 -2.91 -12.45 23.97
CA ASP A 218 -3.25 -11.43 24.96
C ASP A 218 -4.48 -11.83 25.80
N ARG A 219 -5.44 -12.56 25.23
CA ARG A 219 -6.70 -12.99 25.87
C ARG A 219 -6.57 -14.24 26.75
N PHE A 220 -5.93 -15.29 26.23
CA PHE A 220 -5.92 -16.61 26.85
C PHE A 220 -4.58 -17.00 27.50
N GLY A 221 -3.52 -16.20 27.30
CA GLY A 221 -2.21 -16.42 27.89
C GLY A 221 -1.13 -16.79 26.87
N ARG A 222 0.13 -16.56 27.24
CA ARG A 222 1.29 -16.79 26.36
C ARG A 222 1.58 -18.28 26.23
N LYS A 223 1.50 -19.03 27.32
CA LYS A 223 1.85 -20.45 27.35
C LYS A 223 0.94 -21.30 26.46
N MET A 224 -0.37 -21.05 26.49
CA MET A 224 -1.33 -21.82 25.71
C MET A 224 -1.15 -21.59 24.20
N VAL A 225 -1.01 -20.33 23.77
CA VAL A 225 -0.81 -20.00 22.36
C VAL A 225 0.53 -20.52 21.85
N LEU A 226 1.57 -20.47 22.67
CA LEU A 226 2.87 -21.07 22.35
C LEU A 226 2.73 -22.58 22.04
N PHE A 227 2.00 -23.32 22.88
CA PHE A 227 1.76 -24.74 22.70
C PHE A 227 0.94 -25.04 21.43
N ILE A 228 -0.18 -24.33 21.23
CA ILE A 228 -1.05 -24.53 20.06
C ILE A 228 -0.28 -24.25 18.76
N SER A 229 0.49 -23.15 18.73
CA SER A 229 1.26 -22.75 17.55
C SER A 229 2.35 -23.76 17.22
N LEU A 230 3.09 -24.23 18.23
CA LEU A 230 4.14 -25.24 18.06
C LEU A 230 3.56 -26.60 17.62
N ALA A 231 2.43 -27.02 18.19
CA ALA A 231 1.75 -28.24 17.79
C ALA A 231 1.23 -28.16 16.35
N THR A 232 0.59 -27.05 15.99
CA THR A 232 0.06 -26.81 14.63
C THR A 232 1.17 -26.88 13.59
N GLN A 233 2.29 -26.19 13.84
CA GLN A 233 3.45 -26.18 12.96
C GLN A 233 4.05 -27.57 12.73
N ASN A 234 4.32 -28.32 13.80
CA ASN A 234 4.97 -29.62 13.68
C ASN A 234 4.04 -30.73 13.15
N ILE A 235 2.76 -30.72 13.52
CA ILE A 235 1.78 -31.68 12.98
C ILE A 235 1.56 -31.43 11.49
N CYS A 236 1.40 -30.17 11.06
CA CYS A 236 1.24 -29.87 9.64
C CYS A 236 2.50 -30.17 8.83
N SER A 237 3.69 -29.92 9.39
CA SER A 237 4.97 -30.30 8.76
C SER A 237 5.09 -31.82 8.60
N LEU A 238 4.66 -32.61 9.59
CA LEU A 238 4.62 -34.07 9.48
C LEU A 238 3.62 -34.54 8.41
N LEU A 239 2.44 -33.92 8.33
CA LEU A 239 1.42 -34.27 7.33
C LEU A 239 1.85 -33.92 5.90
N GLN A 240 2.71 -32.91 5.70
CA GLN A 240 3.24 -32.56 4.37
C GLN A 240 4.07 -33.69 3.75
N VAL A 241 4.75 -34.50 4.56
CA VAL A 241 5.51 -35.68 4.10
C VAL A 241 4.63 -36.67 3.35
N PHE A 242 3.33 -36.72 3.66
CA PHE A 242 2.36 -37.63 3.05
C PHE A 242 1.48 -36.96 1.98
N SER A 243 1.83 -35.75 1.54
CA SER A 243 1.03 -35.03 0.55
C SER A 243 1.01 -35.78 -0.81
N PRO A 244 -0.18 -36.06 -1.38
CA PRO A 244 -0.30 -36.75 -2.65
C PRO A 244 -0.36 -35.80 -3.85
N SER A 245 -0.61 -34.51 -3.62
CA SER A 245 -0.76 -33.50 -4.66
C SER A 245 -0.32 -32.12 -4.19
N TRP A 246 0.08 -31.28 -5.15
CA TRP A 246 0.50 -29.91 -4.92
C TRP A 246 -0.53 -29.04 -4.17
N PRO A 247 -1.85 -29.05 -4.50
CA PRO A 247 -2.83 -28.25 -3.76
C PRO A 247 -2.96 -28.66 -2.28
N PHE A 248 -2.88 -29.97 -2.00
CA PHE A 248 -2.93 -30.49 -0.63
C PHE A 248 -1.68 -30.07 0.17
N PHE A 249 -0.51 -30.12 -0.46
CA PHE A 249 0.72 -29.57 0.10
C PHE A 249 0.56 -28.09 0.44
N CYS A 250 0.08 -27.26 -0.50
CA CYS A 250 -0.15 -25.83 -0.29
C CYS A 250 -1.13 -25.53 0.85
N ALA A 251 -2.21 -26.31 1.01
CA ALA A 251 -3.15 -26.14 2.11
C ALA A 251 -2.51 -26.39 3.49
N LEU A 252 -1.73 -27.47 3.63
CA LEU A 252 -0.97 -27.73 4.86
C LEU A 252 0.14 -26.71 5.09
N PHE A 253 0.74 -26.19 4.02
CA PHE A 253 1.80 -25.18 4.07
C PHE A 253 1.26 -23.83 4.55
N PHE A 254 0.03 -23.46 4.16
CA PHE A 254 -0.68 -22.30 4.69
C PHE A 254 -0.94 -22.42 6.20
N ILE A 255 -1.49 -23.55 6.65
CA ILE A 255 -1.79 -23.79 8.09
C ILE A 255 -0.49 -23.82 8.92
N MET A 256 0.58 -24.42 8.37
CA MET A 256 1.89 -24.39 9.00
C MET A 256 2.40 -22.95 9.15
N GLY A 257 2.23 -22.12 8.11
CA GLY A 257 2.56 -20.69 8.15
C GLY A 257 1.83 -19.94 9.27
N MET A 258 0.54 -20.25 9.49
CA MET A 258 -0.23 -19.65 10.59
C MET A 258 0.36 -19.93 11.97
N GLY A 259 0.93 -21.13 12.18
CA GLY A 259 1.58 -21.48 13.46
C GLY A 259 2.99 -20.92 13.61
N HIS A 260 3.73 -20.77 12.51
CA HIS A 260 5.18 -20.46 12.49
C HIS A 260 5.56 -19.14 13.20
N ILE A 261 4.94 -18.02 12.81
CA ILE A 261 5.28 -16.71 13.40
C ILE A 261 4.69 -16.51 14.79
N SER A 262 3.50 -17.05 15.01
CA SER A 262 2.78 -17.02 16.29
C SER A 262 3.61 -17.65 17.38
N TYR A 263 4.24 -18.77 17.05
CA TYR A 263 5.19 -19.48 17.87
C TYR A 263 6.40 -18.60 18.24
N TYR A 264 7.09 -18.02 17.25
CA TYR A 264 8.27 -17.18 17.45
C TYR A 264 7.99 -15.92 18.29
N VAL A 265 6.94 -15.16 17.93
CA VAL A 265 6.55 -13.93 18.61
C VAL A 265 6.16 -14.19 20.08
N THR A 266 5.41 -15.26 20.32
CA THR A 266 4.95 -15.60 21.68
C THR A 266 6.11 -16.08 22.56
N ALA A 267 7.06 -16.85 22.01
CA ALA A 267 8.26 -17.28 22.72
C ALA A 267 9.15 -16.11 23.12
N PHE A 268 9.33 -15.15 22.21
CA PHE A 268 10.10 -13.93 22.44
C PHE A 268 9.50 -13.08 23.56
N ILE A 269 8.19 -12.81 23.52
CA ILE A 269 7.53 -11.98 24.54
C ILE A 269 7.49 -12.68 25.90
N LEU A 270 7.24 -14.00 25.93
CA LEU A 270 7.27 -14.76 27.18
C LEU A 270 8.64 -14.68 27.87
N GLY A 271 9.74 -14.75 27.12
CA GLY A 271 11.08 -14.61 27.69
C GLY A 271 11.38 -13.19 28.19
N ILE A 272 10.93 -12.17 27.47
CA ILE A 272 11.04 -10.76 27.89
C ILE A 272 10.28 -10.51 29.20
N GLU A 273 9.11 -11.11 29.40
CA GLU A 273 8.28 -10.86 30.58
C GLU A 273 8.72 -11.62 31.84
N ILE A 274 9.44 -12.75 31.68
CA ILE A 274 9.93 -13.58 32.81
C ILE A 274 11.35 -13.23 33.24
N LEU A 275 12.23 -12.87 32.31
CA LEU A 275 13.66 -12.65 32.59
C LEU A 275 13.92 -11.29 33.24
N SER A 276 14.97 -11.23 34.06
CA SER A 276 15.46 -10.00 34.69
C SER A 276 15.99 -9.01 33.63
N PRO A 277 16.00 -7.69 33.89
CA PRO A 277 16.42 -6.68 32.91
C PRO A 277 17.75 -6.94 32.17
N PRO A 278 18.88 -7.32 32.82
CA PRO A 278 20.13 -7.60 32.10
C PRO A 278 20.11 -8.90 31.29
N LEU A 279 19.30 -9.88 31.72
CA LEU A 279 19.09 -11.12 30.98
C LEU A 279 18.10 -10.93 29.82
N ARG A 280 17.16 -9.98 29.93
CA ARG A 280 16.20 -9.65 28.87
C ARG A 280 16.90 -9.18 27.61
N GLU A 281 17.76 -8.16 27.69
CA GLU A 281 18.48 -7.63 26.53
C GLU A 281 19.32 -8.74 25.85
N THR A 282 19.96 -9.57 26.69
CA THR A 282 20.74 -10.73 26.25
C THR A 282 19.85 -11.78 25.58
N PHE A 283 18.66 -12.06 26.12
CA PHE A 283 17.72 -13.01 25.56
C PHE A 283 17.10 -12.52 24.25
N SER A 284 16.68 -11.25 24.19
CA SER A 284 16.03 -10.66 23.01
C SER A 284 16.90 -10.76 21.74
N THR A 285 18.23 -10.70 21.90
CA THR A 285 19.18 -10.79 20.78
C THR A 285 19.89 -12.14 20.71
N LEU A 286 20.72 -12.48 21.70
CA LEU A 286 21.50 -13.73 21.73
C LEU A 286 20.65 -14.97 22.05
N GLY A 287 19.50 -14.83 22.71
CA GLY A 287 18.59 -15.96 22.95
C GLY A 287 17.77 -16.29 21.71
N VAL A 288 17.12 -15.28 21.12
CA VAL A 288 16.14 -15.48 20.05
C VAL A 288 16.78 -15.51 18.66
N CYS A 289 17.54 -14.50 18.29
CA CYS A 289 18.08 -14.40 16.93
C CYS A 289 19.22 -15.41 16.69
N PHE A 290 20.10 -15.61 17.68
CA PHE A 290 21.20 -16.58 17.55
C PHE A 290 20.69 -18.04 17.51
N CYS A 291 19.67 -18.40 18.31
CA CYS A 291 19.11 -19.74 18.24
C CYS A 291 18.36 -20.00 16.93
N TYR A 292 17.74 -18.96 16.35
CA TYR A 292 17.18 -19.03 15.00
C TYR A 292 18.29 -19.29 13.96
N THR A 293 19.40 -18.55 14.02
CA THR A 293 20.57 -18.77 13.15
C THR A 293 21.20 -20.15 13.37
N LEU A 294 21.25 -20.64 14.60
CA LEU A 294 21.71 -22.00 14.91
C LEU A 294 20.80 -23.05 14.27
N GLY A 295 19.48 -22.86 14.34
CA GLY A 295 18.52 -23.67 13.58
C GLY A 295 18.77 -23.61 12.08
N TYR A 296 19.05 -22.42 11.54
CA TYR A 296 19.34 -22.27 10.12
C TYR A 296 20.63 -23.00 9.67
N MET A 297 21.70 -22.94 10.47
CA MET A 297 22.94 -23.71 10.21
C MET A 297 22.69 -25.23 10.25
N LEU A 298 21.95 -25.69 11.25
CA LEU A 298 21.59 -27.10 11.41
C LEU A 298 20.65 -27.59 10.28
N PHE A 299 19.76 -26.74 9.76
CA PHE A 299 18.96 -27.02 8.55
C PHE A 299 19.84 -27.24 7.33
N SER A 300 20.81 -26.35 7.12
CA SER A 300 21.77 -26.46 6.02
C SER A 300 22.56 -27.77 6.08
N LEU A 301 22.97 -28.17 7.29
CA LEU A 301 23.64 -29.45 7.53
C LEU A 301 22.71 -30.65 7.29
N ALA A 302 21.45 -30.58 7.73
CA ALA A 302 20.46 -31.61 7.50
C ALA A 302 20.17 -31.82 6.01
N GLY A 303 20.05 -30.73 5.23
CA GLY A 303 19.88 -30.79 3.78
C GLY A 303 21.05 -31.47 3.05
N PHE A 304 22.29 -31.29 3.53
CA PHE A 304 23.46 -31.95 2.95
C PHE A 304 23.42 -33.48 3.09
N PHE A 305 22.92 -34.00 4.22
CA PHE A 305 22.80 -35.43 4.47
C PHE A 305 21.50 -36.04 3.91
N LEU A 306 20.40 -35.28 3.95
CA LEU A 306 19.07 -35.71 3.52
C LEU A 306 18.69 -34.99 2.23
N ARG A 307 18.97 -35.63 1.09
CA ARG A 307 18.75 -35.06 -0.26
C ARG A 307 17.34 -35.27 -0.81
N ASP A 308 16.52 -36.04 -0.10
CA ASP A 308 15.13 -36.33 -0.41
C ASP A 308 14.21 -35.41 0.41
N TRP A 309 13.30 -34.68 -0.27
CA TRP A 309 12.50 -33.65 0.38
C TRP A 309 11.54 -34.19 1.45
N ARG A 310 11.00 -35.41 1.27
CA ARG A 310 10.11 -36.09 2.23
C ARG A 310 10.89 -36.47 3.49
N SER A 311 12.05 -37.09 3.33
CA SER A 311 12.95 -37.49 4.41
C SER A 311 13.48 -36.27 5.19
N LEU A 312 13.85 -35.20 4.47
CA LEU A 312 14.27 -33.93 5.07
C LEU A 312 13.14 -33.32 5.91
N THR A 313 11.95 -33.18 5.36
CA THR A 313 10.79 -32.61 6.08
C THR A 313 10.43 -33.42 7.32
N LEU A 314 10.48 -34.75 7.23
CA LEU A 314 10.28 -35.64 8.37
C LEU A 314 11.32 -35.37 9.48
N ALA A 315 12.62 -35.32 9.13
CA ALA A 315 13.68 -35.07 10.09
C ALA A 315 13.55 -33.69 10.79
N LEU A 316 13.12 -32.66 10.08
CA LEU A 316 12.94 -31.32 10.63
C LEU A 316 11.75 -31.22 11.61
N SER A 317 10.76 -32.11 11.51
CA SER A 317 9.59 -32.14 12.40
C SER A 317 9.85 -32.80 13.78
N ILE A 318 10.82 -33.72 13.86
CA ILE A 318 11.08 -34.52 15.08
C ILE A 318 11.50 -33.65 16.30
N PRO A 319 12.44 -32.69 16.18
CA PRO A 319 12.86 -31.89 17.33
C PRO A 319 11.72 -31.08 17.96
N GLY A 320 10.82 -30.53 17.15
CA GLY A 320 9.68 -29.76 17.65
C GLY A 320 8.63 -30.64 18.35
N LEU A 321 8.39 -31.86 17.84
CA LEU A 321 7.52 -32.85 18.51
C LEU A 321 8.11 -33.30 19.86
N LEU A 322 9.42 -33.54 19.95
CA LEU A 322 10.08 -33.87 21.21
C LEU A 322 9.98 -32.71 22.21
N TYR A 323 10.09 -31.47 21.74
CA TYR A 323 9.95 -30.29 22.59
C TYR A 323 8.54 -30.14 23.19
N LEU A 324 7.49 -30.64 22.53
CA LEU A 324 6.14 -30.68 23.11
C LEU A 324 6.07 -31.45 24.43
N THR A 325 7.05 -32.30 24.77
CA THR A 325 7.12 -32.93 26.10
C THR A 325 7.64 -31.98 27.20
N LEU A 326 8.43 -30.97 26.82
CA LEU A 326 9.07 -30.03 27.74
C LEU A 326 8.21 -28.83 28.12
N TRP A 327 7.04 -28.64 27.46
CA TRP A 327 6.15 -27.49 27.69
C TRP A 327 5.69 -27.33 29.14
N ARG A 328 5.59 -28.44 29.90
CA ARG A 328 5.14 -28.44 31.30
C ARG A 328 6.10 -27.67 32.22
N PHE A 329 7.37 -27.55 31.83
CA PHE A 329 8.39 -26.82 32.58
C PHE A 329 8.36 -25.31 32.34
N ILE A 330 7.70 -24.85 31.28
CA ILE A 330 7.56 -23.43 30.97
C ILE A 330 6.43 -22.84 31.82
N PRO A 331 6.70 -21.84 32.68
CA PRO A 331 5.66 -21.14 33.42
C PRO A 331 4.96 -20.10 32.55
N GLU A 332 3.74 -19.69 32.96
CA GLU A 332 3.05 -18.55 32.35
C GLU A 332 3.70 -17.22 32.80
N SER A 333 3.49 -16.14 32.05
CA SER A 333 3.99 -14.80 32.40
C SER A 333 3.34 -14.27 33.68
N PRO A 334 4.10 -13.98 34.75
CA PRO A 334 3.55 -13.38 35.97
C PRO A 334 2.98 -11.97 35.72
N ARG A 335 3.58 -11.20 34.80
CA ARG A 335 3.07 -9.86 34.43
C ARG A 335 1.71 -9.93 33.74
N TRP A 336 1.51 -10.91 32.85
CA TRP A 336 0.22 -11.13 32.22
C TRP A 336 -0.82 -11.58 33.26
N LEU A 337 -0.48 -12.50 34.16
CA LEU A 337 -1.38 -12.93 35.25
C LEU A 337 -1.82 -11.77 36.14
N LEU A 338 -0.90 -10.87 36.50
CA LEU A 338 -1.22 -9.65 37.23
C LEU A 338 -2.17 -8.74 36.44
N SER A 339 -1.94 -8.57 35.12
CA SER A 339 -2.81 -7.76 34.27
C SER A 339 -4.24 -8.29 34.14
N GLN A 340 -4.43 -9.61 34.33
CA GLN A 340 -5.73 -10.29 34.34
C GLN A 340 -6.38 -10.34 35.74
N GLY A 341 -5.72 -9.81 36.78
CA GLY A 341 -6.19 -9.88 38.17
C GLY A 341 -5.95 -11.23 38.87
N ARG A 342 -5.21 -12.17 38.26
CA ARG A 342 -4.89 -13.50 38.83
C ARG A 342 -3.64 -13.44 39.71
N VAL A 343 -3.71 -12.66 40.79
CA VAL A 343 -2.55 -12.35 41.66
C VAL A 343 -1.98 -13.59 42.36
N GLN A 344 -2.83 -14.47 42.88
CA GLN A 344 -2.40 -15.67 43.60
C GLN A 344 -1.53 -16.60 42.75
N GLU A 345 -1.92 -16.82 41.48
CA GLU A 345 -1.15 -17.66 40.55
C GLU A 345 0.19 -17.02 40.18
N ALA A 346 0.23 -15.68 40.07
CA ALA A 346 1.48 -14.96 39.84
C ALA A 346 2.44 -15.12 41.03
N GLU A 347 1.93 -15.00 42.26
CA GLU A 347 2.72 -15.24 43.47
C GLU A 347 3.23 -16.68 43.58
N ASP A 348 2.43 -17.68 43.22
CA ASP A 348 2.84 -19.08 43.23
C ASP A 348 4.04 -19.34 42.30
N ILE A 349 4.03 -18.73 41.11
CA ILE A 349 5.15 -18.81 40.17
C ILE A 349 6.39 -18.13 40.75
N LEU A 350 6.26 -16.96 41.36
CA LEU A 350 7.39 -16.23 41.97
C LEU A 350 7.94 -16.95 43.21
N ARG A 351 7.09 -17.54 44.06
CA ARG A 351 7.50 -18.39 45.20
C ARG A 351 8.18 -19.67 44.71
N LYS A 352 7.74 -20.25 43.58
CA LYS A 352 8.43 -21.37 42.94
C LYS A 352 9.81 -20.96 42.42
N ALA A 353 9.92 -19.77 41.81
CA ALA A 353 11.19 -19.19 41.37
C ALA A 353 12.15 -18.96 42.55
N ALA A 354 11.66 -18.39 43.65
CA ALA A 354 12.43 -18.17 44.88
C ALA A 354 12.96 -19.48 45.48
N ARG A 355 12.11 -20.51 45.55
CA ARG A 355 12.49 -21.87 46.00
C ARG A 355 13.60 -22.48 45.14
N MET A 356 13.52 -22.37 43.82
CA MET A 356 14.56 -22.87 42.91
C MET A 356 15.88 -22.09 42.98
N ASN A 357 15.79 -20.79 43.30
CA ASN A 357 16.96 -19.94 43.51
C ASN A 357 17.56 -20.06 44.92
N GLY A 358 16.90 -20.77 45.84
CA GLY A 358 17.35 -20.93 47.23
C GLY A 358 17.16 -19.67 48.07
N ILE A 359 16.19 -18.82 47.73
CA ILE A 359 15.91 -17.53 48.39
C ILE A 359 14.56 -17.63 49.11
N SER A 360 14.48 -17.13 50.35
CA SER A 360 13.22 -17.01 51.10
C SER A 360 12.40 -15.82 50.58
N PRO A 361 11.17 -16.02 50.07
CA PRO A 361 10.32 -14.94 49.58
C PRO A 361 9.75 -14.10 50.74
N PRO A 362 9.46 -12.80 50.54
CA PRO A 362 8.72 -11.98 51.50
C PRO A 362 7.29 -12.50 51.70
N GLU A 363 6.68 -12.23 52.88
CA GLU A 363 5.32 -12.69 53.23
C GLU A 363 4.25 -12.15 52.28
N ILE A 364 4.36 -10.88 51.89
CA ILE A 364 3.52 -10.20 50.90
C ILE A 364 4.42 -9.75 49.76
N ILE A 365 4.24 -10.30 48.57
CA ILE A 365 5.01 -9.92 47.38
C ILE A 365 4.36 -8.69 46.71
N PHE A 366 3.04 -8.70 46.60
CA PHE A 366 2.27 -7.57 46.07
C PHE A 366 1.22 -7.10 47.11
N PRO A 367 1.27 -5.83 47.55
CA PRO A 367 0.24 -5.29 48.44
C PRO A 367 -1.07 -5.11 47.64
N VAL A 368 -2.12 -5.87 48.00
CA VAL A 368 -3.45 -5.74 47.41
C VAL A 368 -4.13 -4.49 48.01
N ASN A 369 -3.99 -3.34 47.35
CA ASN A 369 -4.68 -2.11 47.71
C ASN A 369 -5.92 -1.90 46.81
N GLN A 370 -6.96 -1.18 47.27
CA GLN A 370 -8.14 -0.85 46.44
C GLN A 370 -7.78 -0.16 45.10
N GLN A 371 -6.68 0.60 45.08
CA GLN A 371 -6.13 1.22 43.88
C GLN A 371 -5.59 0.19 42.86
N PHE A 372 -5.08 -0.94 43.34
CA PHE A 372 -4.58 -2.03 42.52
C PHE A 372 -5.74 -2.77 41.81
N GLU A 373 -6.88 -2.94 42.47
CA GLU A 373 -8.12 -3.48 41.87
C GLU A 373 -8.71 -2.53 40.81
N GLU A 374 -8.76 -1.22 41.06
CA GLU A 374 -9.23 -0.24 40.07
C GLU A 374 -8.34 -0.17 38.81
N ASP A 375 -7.02 -0.29 38.97
CA ASP A 375 -6.08 -0.32 37.85
C ASP A 375 -6.13 -1.65 37.07
N THR A 376 -6.35 -2.79 37.75
CA THR A 376 -6.56 -4.10 37.08
C THR A 376 -7.91 -4.22 36.36
N VAL A 377 -8.98 -3.60 36.88
CA VAL A 377 -10.26 -3.54 36.18
C VAL A 377 -10.16 -2.69 34.90
N LYS A 378 -9.35 -1.62 34.90
CA LYS A 378 -9.05 -0.86 33.66
C LYS A 378 -8.25 -1.69 32.66
N THR A 379 -7.33 -2.55 33.11
CA THR A 379 -6.54 -3.41 32.22
C THR A 379 -7.33 -4.53 31.54
N ASN A 380 -8.39 -5.02 32.18
CA ASN A 380 -9.26 -6.08 31.61
C ASN A 380 -10.16 -5.61 30.44
N SER A 381 -10.22 -4.30 30.16
CA SER A 381 -11.07 -3.72 29.11
C SER A 381 -10.38 -3.55 27.74
N PHE A 382 -9.12 -3.96 27.59
CA PHE A 382 -8.35 -3.65 26.39
C PHE A 382 -8.65 -4.60 25.22
N SER A 383 -9.04 -3.99 24.09
CA SER A 383 -9.20 -4.66 22.80
C SER A 383 -8.16 -4.11 21.81
N LEU A 384 -7.88 -4.87 20.75
CA LEU A 384 -7.07 -4.42 19.60
C LEU A 384 -7.46 -3.02 19.10
N CYS A 385 -8.75 -2.67 19.19
CA CYS A 385 -9.28 -1.37 18.81
C CYS A 385 -8.72 -0.20 19.65
N GLU A 386 -8.32 -0.42 20.90
CA GLU A 386 -7.72 0.63 21.75
C GLU A 386 -6.31 1.01 21.27
N LEU A 387 -5.57 0.09 20.63
CA LEU A 387 -4.27 0.38 20.00
C LEU A 387 -4.41 1.43 18.88
N VAL A 388 -5.49 1.32 18.12
CA VAL A 388 -5.84 2.20 16.99
C VAL A 388 -6.48 3.51 17.48
N LYS A 389 -7.12 3.49 18.66
CA LYS A 389 -7.86 4.64 19.22
C LYS A 389 -6.96 5.78 19.68
N SER A 390 -5.76 5.47 20.19
CA SER A 390 -4.80 6.49 20.62
C SER A 390 -3.93 6.95 19.45
N ARG A 391 -4.11 8.20 19.01
CA ARG A 391 -3.42 8.81 17.85
C ARG A 391 -1.89 8.60 17.86
N ASN A 392 -1.27 8.70 19.02
CA ASN A 392 0.19 8.58 19.15
C ASN A 392 0.64 7.11 19.11
N ILE A 393 -0.16 6.20 19.68
CA ILE A 393 0.13 4.75 19.66
C ILE A 393 -0.12 4.19 18.25
N CYS A 394 -1.20 4.60 17.58
CA CYS A 394 -1.50 4.21 16.21
C CYS A 394 -0.46 4.75 15.22
N PHE A 395 -0.03 6.01 15.36
CA PHE A 395 1.07 6.58 14.55
C PHE A 395 2.36 5.79 14.76
N LEU A 396 2.71 5.50 16.01
CA LEU A 396 3.87 4.67 16.35
C LEU A 396 3.75 3.26 15.76
N THR A 397 2.56 2.64 15.83
CA THR A 397 2.29 1.31 15.25
C THR A 397 2.41 1.33 13.73
N GLY A 398 1.87 2.35 13.06
CA GLY A 398 1.94 2.49 11.60
C GLY A 398 3.37 2.78 11.12
N LEU A 399 4.09 3.65 11.82
CA LEU A 399 5.50 3.93 11.53
C LEU A 399 6.36 2.67 11.67
N LEU A 400 6.19 1.93 12.78
CA LEU A 400 6.85 0.64 12.98
C LEU A 400 6.45 -0.34 11.87
N SER A 401 5.16 -0.45 11.54
CA SER A 401 4.68 -1.34 10.47
C SER A 401 5.33 -1.07 9.11
N LEU A 402 5.53 0.20 8.75
CA LEU A 402 6.24 0.58 7.52
C LEU A 402 7.71 0.19 7.54
N ILE A 403 8.40 0.39 8.67
CA ILE A 403 9.80 -0.01 8.86
C ILE A 403 9.93 -1.54 8.79
N TRP A 404 9.00 -2.26 9.43
CA TRP A 404 8.91 -3.72 9.35
C TRP A 404 8.69 -4.21 7.92
N CYS A 405 7.82 -3.54 7.16
CA CYS A 405 7.58 -3.81 5.74
C CYS A 405 8.85 -3.64 4.90
N GLY A 406 9.54 -2.50 5.04
CA GLY A 406 10.78 -2.22 4.30
C GLY A 406 11.90 -3.22 4.55
N ILE A 407 12.02 -3.75 5.79
CA ILE A 407 13.00 -4.79 6.15
C ILE A 407 12.72 -6.13 5.47
N HIS A 408 11.47 -6.42 5.09
CA HIS A 408 11.04 -7.73 4.58
C HIS A 408 10.63 -7.73 3.11
N LEU A 409 10.71 -6.59 2.44
CA LEU A 409 10.39 -6.42 1.02
C LEU A 409 11.57 -6.87 0.14
N ASP A 410 12.01 -8.10 0.36
CA ASP A 410 13.28 -8.64 -0.15
C ASP A 410 13.07 -10.00 -0.85
N PRO A 411 13.40 -10.12 -2.15
CA PRO A 411 12.94 -11.17 -3.07
C PRO A 411 13.60 -12.57 -3.05
N SER A 412 12.83 -13.64 -3.25
CA SER A 412 13.34 -15.02 -3.42
C SER A 412 13.37 -15.53 -4.88
N SER A 413 14.44 -16.26 -5.21
CA SER A 413 14.82 -17.10 -6.36
C SER A 413 14.00 -17.14 -7.67
N VAL A 414 14.73 -17.09 -8.80
CA VAL A 414 14.32 -17.64 -10.12
C VAL A 414 15.54 -18.24 -10.84
N PRO A 415 15.42 -19.44 -11.46
CA PRO A 415 16.36 -19.97 -12.44
C PRO A 415 16.19 -19.29 -13.81
N VAL A 416 17.33 -19.02 -14.48
CA VAL A 416 17.43 -18.39 -15.80
C VAL A 416 16.51 -19.08 -16.80
N ASN A 417 15.55 -18.34 -17.35
CA ASN A 417 14.68 -18.81 -18.42
C ASN A 417 15.24 -18.32 -19.76
N ASP A 418 15.79 -19.23 -20.56
CA ASP A 418 16.30 -18.91 -21.90
C ASP A 418 15.17 -18.73 -22.90
N LYS A 419 14.93 -17.47 -23.31
CA LYS A 419 14.29 -17.15 -24.58
C LYS A 419 15.07 -16.05 -25.30
N ARG A 420 15.82 -16.45 -26.34
CA ARG A 420 16.16 -15.60 -27.49
C ARG A 420 15.22 -15.96 -28.64
N HIS A 421 14.61 -14.96 -29.28
CA HIS A 421 14.33 -15.02 -30.71
C HIS A 421 14.95 -13.83 -31.43
N GLY A 422 15.86 -14.15 -32.35
CA GLY A 422 15.91 -13.58 -33.69
C GLY A 422 16.28 -12.11 -33.86
N LYS A 423 17.58 -11.77 -33.75
CA LYS A 423 18.18 -10.75 -34.62
C LYS A 423 19.43 -11.32 -35.29
N LYS A 424 19.50 -11.17 -36.62
CA LYS A 424 20.69 -11.42 -37.44
C LYS A 424 21.79 -10.45 -36.98
N GLU A 425 22.90 -10.99 -36.51
CA GLU A 425 24.16 -10.24 -36.37
C GLU A 425 25.07 -10.55 -37.56
N GLN A 426 25.63 -9.49 -38.14
CA GLN A 426 26.64 -9.52 -39.17
C GLN A 426 27.95 -10.11 -38.62
N GLN A 427 28.59 -10.96 -39.43
CA GLN A 427 29.85 -11.63 -39.15
C GLN A 427 31.04 -10.66 -39.07
N GLY A 428 31.89 -10.87 -38.06
CA GLY A 428 33.31 -10.50 -38.01
C GLY A 428 34.07 -11.56 -37.19
N PRO A 429 35.31 -11.93 -37.53
CA PRO A 429 35.91 -13.18 -37.05
C PRO A 429 36.73 -12.95 -35.77
N THR A 430 36.32 -13.53 -34.65
CA THR A 430 37.23 -13.91 -33.55
C THR A 430 36.64 -15.07 -32.76
N GLN A 431 37.09 -16.28 -33.06
CA GLN A 431 36.91 -17.48 -32.24
C GLN A 431 37.71 -17.35 -30.92
N SER A 432 37.21 -18.01 -29.87
CA SER A 432 37.79 -18.18 -28.52
C SER A 432 37.41 -17.12 -27.47
N CYS A 433 36.13 -17.05 -27.04
CA CYS A 433 35.74 -16.47 -25.74
C CYS A 433 34.32 -16.91 -25.27
N ALA A 434 33.95 -18.20 -25.40
CA ALA A 434 32.58 -18.65 -25.09
C ALA A 434 32.33 -19.21 -23.67
N ASN A 435 33.36 -19.36 -22.83
CA ASN A 435 33.22 -20.12 -21.56
C ASN A 435 32.96 -19.29 -20.28
N TRP A 436 32.84 -17.95 -20.35
CA TRP A 436 32.86 -17.12 -19.13
C TRP A 436 31.59 -16.27 -18.87
N GLY A 437 30.62 -16.23 -19.79
CA GLY A 437 29.37 -15.46 -19.64
C GLY A 437 28.37 -16.02 -18.63
N GLY A 438 28.29 -17.34 -18.48
CA GLY A 438 27.40 -18.01 -17.52
C GLY A 438 27.82 -17.88 -16.05
N TYR A 439 29.10 -17.56 -15.80
CA TYR A 439 29.67 -17.38 -14.46
C TYR A 439 29.11 -16.16 -13.72
N TRP A 440 28.57 -15.18 -14.45
CA TRP A 440 28.11 -13.91 -13.88
C TRP A 440 26.63 -13.82 -13.59
N GLN A 441 25.80 -14.56 -14.34
CA GLN A 441 24.34 -14.52 -14.22
C GLN A 441 23.83 -15.22 -12.96
N ARG A 442 24.50 -16.29 -12.50
CA ARG A 442 24.11 -17.06 -11.29
C ARG A 442 24.42 -16.28 -10.00
N THR A 443 25.60 -15.67 -9.91
CA THR A 443 26.07 -14.90 -8.73
C THR A 443 25.33 -13.57 -8.50
N ALA A 444 24.54 -13.11 -9.47
CA ALA A 444 23.85 -11.82 -9.46
C ALA A 444 22.58 -11.73 -8.59
N VAL A 445 21.96 -12.87 -8.28
CA VAL A 445 20.51 -12.95 -7.96
C VAL A 445 20.24 -13.07 -6.45
N SER A 446 21.15 -12.62 -5.59
CA SER A 446 21.02 -12.78 -4.14
C SER A 446 20.73 -11.42 -3.48
N MET A 447 19.57 -11.21 -2.84
CA MET A 447 19.13 -9.85 -2.47
C MET A 447 18.25 -9.69 -1.22
N GLY A 448 18.82 -9.57 -0.02
CA GLY A 448 18.09 -9.12 1.20
C GLY A 448 17.85 -10.22 2.26
N TYR A 449 17.21 -9.95 3.40
CA TYR A 449 17.22 -10.93 4.53
C TYR A 449 16.56 -12.27 4.19
N CYS A 450 15.28 -12.26 3.79
CA CYS A 450 14.56 -13.48 3.42
C CYS A 450 15.03 -14.02 2.06
N ALA A 451 15.24 -13.12 1.12
CA ALA A 451 15.79 -13.37 -0.20
C ALA A 451 17.13 -14.09 -0.27
N LEU A 452 18.15 -13.61 0.43
CA LEU A 452 19.49 -14.19 0.41
C LEU A 452 19.51 -15.55 1.12
N SER A 453 18.58 -15.74 2.05
CA SER A 453 18.37 -17.02 2.73
C SER A 453 17.54 -17.99 1.88
N LEU A 454 16.66 -17.49 0.99
CA LEU A 454 15.82 -18.27 0.08
C LEU A 454 16.47 -18.54 -1.30
N SER A 455 17.43 -17.72 -1.73
CA SER A 455 18.12 -17.77 -3.03
C SER A 455 19.54 -18.34 -2.92
N THR A 456 19.85 -19.09 -1.86
CA THR A 456 21.17 -19.71 -1.66
C THR A 456 21.52 -20.71 -2.77
N SER A 457 20.50 -21.30 -3.42
CA SER A 457 20.63 -22.17 -4.58
C SER A 457 21.04 -21.44 -5.87
N ALA A 458 20.80 -20.12 -5.95
CA ALA A 458 21.20 -19.32 -7.11
C ALA A 458 22.70 -18.93 -7.07
N LEU A 459 23.32 -18.93 -5.89
CA LEU A 459 24.75 -18.64 -5.74
C LEU A 459 25.59 -19.76 -6.37
N HIS A 460 26.66 -19.39 -7.07
CA HIS A 460 27.60 -20.35 -7.65
C HIS A 460 28.25 -21.22 -6.55
N GLY A 461 28.44 -22.52 -6.80
CA GLY A 461 29.04 -23.48 -5.86
C GLY A 461 28.02 -24.43 -5.23
N ASN A 462 28.42 -25.09 -4.14
CA ASN A 462 27.57 -26.06 -3.47
C ASN A 462 26.43 -25.33 -2.73
N VAL A 463 25.18 -25.62 -3.11
CA VAL A 463 23.96 -24.99 -2.56
C VAL A 463 23.90 -25.08 -1.02
N TYR A 464 24.31 -26.22 -0.45
CA TYR A 464 24.37 -26.41 1.00
C TYR A 464 25.45 -25.55 1.67
N LEU A 465 26.60 -25.38 1.04
CA LEU A 465 27.68 -24.52 1.57
C LEU A 465 27.28 -23.04 1.51
N ASN A 466 26.63 -22.62 0.42
CA ASN A 466 26.12 -21.26 0.26
C ASN A 466 25.05 -20.94 1.30
N CYS A 467 24.17 -21.90 1.59
CA CYS A 467 23.18 -21.77 2.65
C CYS A 467 23.84 -21.68 4.05
N LEU A 468 24.89 -22.46 4.30
CA LEU A 468 25.65 -22.39 5.55
C LEU A 468 26.39 -21.06 5.72
N LEU A 469 27.02 -20.55 4.66
CA LEU A 469 27.69 -19.24 4.67
C LEU A 469 26.69 -18.10 4.89
N SER A 470 25.52 -18.18 4.24
CA SER A 470 24.41 -17.23 4.43
C SER A 470 23.94 -17.19 5.88
N ALA A 471 23.90 -18.33 6.58
CA ALA A 471 23.60 -18.43 8.00
C ALA A 471 24.74 -17.89 8.89
N LEU A 472 26.00 -18.16 8.55
CA LEU A 472 27.16 -17.71 9.31
C LEU A 472 27.29 -16.18 9.36
N VAL A 473 26.84 -15.46 8.33
CA VAL A 473 26.81 -13.97 8.31
C VAL A 473 25.82 -13.39 9.32
N GLU A 474 24.80 -14.13 9.75
CA GLU A 474 23.83 -13.64 10.75
C GLU A 474 24.41 -13.63 12.17
N ALA A 475 25.32 -14.55 12.50
CA ALA A 475 25.95 -14.60 13.82
C ALA A 475 26.69 -13.29 14.21
N PRO A 476 27.58 -12.70 13.38
CA PRO A 476 28.21 -11.43 13.68
C PRO A 476 27.20 -10.26 13.66
N ALA A 477 26.14 -10.32 12.86
CA ALA A 477 25.08 -9.31 12.87
C ALA A 477 24.30 -9.31 14.19
N VAL A 478 23.95 -10.49 14.72
CA VAL A 478 23.29 -10.63 16.03
C VAL A 478 24.21 -10.18 17.16
N LEU A 479 25.51 -10.48 17.08
CA LEU A 479 26.50 -9.97 18.03
C LEU A 479 26.61 -8.44 17.97
N LEU A 480 26.60 -7.85 16.78
CA LEU A 480 26.59 -6.41 16.58
C LEU A 480 25.33 -5.77 17.17
N ALA A 481 24.15 -6.34 16.92
CA ALA A 481 22.89 -5.89 17.51
C ALA A 481 22.94 -5.97 19.05
N TRP A 482 23.47 -7.06 19.61
CA TRP A 482 23.66 -7.21 21.05
C TRP A 482 24.63 -6.16 21.63
N MET A 483 25.74 -5.88 20.94
CA MET A 483 26.69 -4.83 21.33
C MET A 483 26.07 -3.43 21.30
N LEU A 484 25.23 -3.14 20.31
CA LEU A 484 24.52 -1.86 20.18
C LEU A 484 23.45 -1.66 21.25
N LEU A 485 22.85 -2.74 21.76
CA LEU A 485 21.85 -2.68 22.85
C LEU A 485 22.49 -2.56 24.24
N ARG A 486 23.69 -3.10 24.45
CA ARG A 486 24.28 -3.27 25.79
C ARG A 486 25.00 -2.02 26.30
N ARG A 487 24.81 -1.72 27.59
CA ARG A 487 25.56 -0.69 28.33
C ARG A 487 27.03 -1.10 28.47
N TRP A 488 27.95 -0.31 27.92
CA TRP A 488 29.38 -0.44 28.25
C TRP A 488 29.63 0.15 29.65
N PRO A 489 30.06 -0.64 30.64
CA PRO A 489 30.64 -0.05 31.84
C PRO A 489 31.96 0.61 31.44
N GLN A 490 32.12 1.90 31.73
CA GLN A 490 33.44 2.50 31.77
C GLN A 490 34.25 1.71 32.80
N GLY A 491 35.21 0.91 32.32
CA GLY A 491 36.27 0.40 33.16
C GLY A 491 37.01 1.57 33.81
N ASN A 492 37.49 1.34 35.03
CA ASN A 492 38.25 2.27 35.86
C ASN A 492 39.32 3.06 35.08
N CYS A 493 38.94 4.20 34.50
CA CYS A 493 39.84 5.27 34.16
C CYS A 493 39.39 6.47 35.01
N LEU A 494 40.16 6.72 36.06
CA LEU A 494 40.18 7.98 36.78
C LEU A 494 40.40 9.10 35.76
N MET A 495 39.33 9.79 35.36
CA MET A 495 39.35 11.21 34.95
C MET A 495 37.90 11.72 34.81
N SER A 496 37.61 12.74 35.63
CA SER A 496 36.56 13.75 35.50
C SER A 496 35.09 13.30 35.47
N LYS A 497 34.37 13.65 36.55
CA LYS A 497 32.92 13.88 36.53
C LYS A 497 32.62 15.06 35.58
N SER A 498 32.30 14.76 34.33
CA SER A 498 31.38 15.60 33.54
C SER A 498 30.31 14.69 32.93
N GLU A 499 29.07 15.13 33.05
CA GLU A 499 27.89 14.48 32.51
C GLU A 499 28.07 14.07 31.04
N GLY A 500 27.60 12.87 30.70
CA GLY A 500 27.51 12.40 29.31
C GLY A 500 28.20 11.07 29.05
N SER A 501 27.66 9.96 29.58
CA SER A 501 27.83 8.66 28.91
C SER A 501 27.34 8.84 27.47
N MET A 502 28.20 8.59 26.48
CA MET A 502 27.84 8.65 25.06
C MET A 502 26.85 7.50 24.77
N ARG A 503 25.56 7.79 24.97
CA ARG A 503 24.45 6.85 24.73
C ARG A 503 24.01 7.00 23.28
N LEU A 504 24.11 5.93 22.50
CA LEU A 504 23.55 5.89 21.15
C LEU A 504 22.07 5.45 21.24
N PRO A 505 21.11 6.33 20.92
CA PRO A 505 19.68 6.01 20.98
C PRO A 505 19.31 4.89 19.99
N GLN A 506 18.52 3.91 20.45
CA GLN A 506 18.14 2.70 19.71
C GLN A 506 17.48 3.02 18.36
N GLY A 507 16.61 4.03 18.31
CA GLY A 507 15.97 4.47 17.06
C GLY A 507 16.97 4.98 16.02
N ARG A 508 18.07 5.62 16.47
CA ARG A 508 19.13 6.09 15.57
C ARG A 508 20.06 4.96 15.12
N CYS A 509 20.36 4.00 16.00
CA CYS A 509 21.10 2.79 15.62
C CYS A 509 20.35 1.99 14.52
N LEU A 510 19.03 1.89 14.67
CA LEU A 510 18.17 1.28 13.65
C LEU A 510 18.21 2.06 12.33
N GLY A 511 18.09 3.39 12.38
CA GLY A 511 18.15 4.21 11.16
C GLY A 511 19.48 4.18 10.45
N LEU A 512 20.59 4.18 11.22
CA LEU A 512 21.93 4.06 10.67
C LEU A 512 22.14 2.70 10.00
N THR A 513 21.73 1.61 10.63
CA THR A 513 21.89 0.26 10.05
C THR A 513 21.05 0.05 8.80
N LEU A 514 19.79 0.54 8.77
CA LEU A 514 18.93 0.50 7.57
C LEU A 514 19.46 1.40 6.45
N GLY A 515 19.86 2.63 6.77
CA GLY A 515 20.39 3.58 5.81
C GLY A 515 21.70 3.10 5.18
N LEU A 516 22.61 2.54 5.99
CA LEU A 516 23.86 1.95 5.49
C LEU A 516 23.59 0.72 4.62
N GLY A 517 22.71 -0.20 5.07
CA GLY A 517 22.33 -1.38 4.29
C GLY A 517 21.72 -1.03 2.93
N GLY A 518 20.76 -0.10 2.91
CA GLY A 518 20.14 0.38 1.67
C GLY A 518 21.11 1.12 0.74
N SER A 519 22.02 1.93 1.30
CA SER A 519 23.04 2.64 0.52
C SER A 519 24.05 1.69 -0.13
N ILE A 520 24.47 0.64 0.59
CA ILE A 520 25.37 -0.39 0.05
C ILE A 520 24.72 -1.13 -1.13
N LEU A 521 23.41 -1.40 -1.07
CA LEU A 521 22.68 -2.05 -2.16
C LEU A 521 22.52 -1.13 -3.39
N LEU A 522 22.42 0.19 -3.20
CA LEU A 522 22.39 1.18 -4.31
C LEU A 522 23.74 1.34 -5.02
N ILE A 523 24.85 0.89 -4.43
CA ILE A 523 26.18 0.92 -5.05
C ILE A 523 26.36 -0.23 -6.03
N VAL A 524 25.68 -1.37 -5.84
CA VAL A 524 25.81 -2.57 -6.68
C VAL A 524 25.53 -2.30 -8.18
N PRO A 525 24.48 -1.54 -8.56
CA PRO A 525 24.22 -1.16 -9.94
C PRO A 525 25.26 -0.26 -10.61
N LEU A 526 26.15 0.38 -9.84
CA LEU A 526 27.13 1.35 -10.35
C LEU A 526 28.44 0.69 -10.82
N ILE A 527 28.59 -0.63 -10.64
CA ILE A 527 29.81 -1.37 -10.99
C ILE A 527 29.78 -1.71 -12.50
N PRO A 528 30.67 -1.14 -13.33
CA PRO A 528 30.64 -1.30 -14.79
C PRO A 528 31.08 -2.71 -15.26
N GLU A 529 30.36 -3.28 -16.23
CA GLU A 529 30.49 -4.67 -16.71
C GLU A 529 31.56 -4.89 -17.81
N ARG A 530 32.48 -3.94 -18.08
CA ARG A 530 33.12 -3.84 -19.41
C ARG A 530 34.41 -4.62 -19.69
N GLU A 531 35.01 -5.41 -18.79
CA GLU A 531 36.24 -6.18 -19.12
C GLU A 531 36.29 -7.60 -18.53
N GLU A 532 36.62 -8.57 -19.38
CA GLU A 532 36.63 -10.02 -19.10
C GLU A 532 37.69 -10.47 -18.09
N VAL A 533 38.79 -9.73 -17.88
CA VAL A 533 39.90 -10.16 -17.00
C VAL A 533 39.66 -9.78 -15.52
N LEU A 534 38.78 -8.81 -15.26
CA LEU A 534 38.44 -8.33 -13.92
C LEU A 534 37.24 -9.07 -13.29
N THR A 535 36.85 -10.20 -13.87
CA THR A 535 35.53 -10.80 -13.65
C THR A 535 35.41 -11.55 -12.32
N ASN A 536 36.44 -12.28 -11.90
CA ASN A 536 36.41 -13.02 -10.62
C ASN A 536 36.54 -12.09 -9.40
N TYR A 537 37.31 -11.01 -9.51
CA TYR A 537 37.48 -10.01 -8.44
C TYR A 537 36.25 -9.12 -8.28
N MET A 538 35.59 -8.74 -9.39
CA MET A 538 34.36 -7.95 -9.31
C MET A 538 33.16 -8.78 -8.83
N GLY A 539 33.10 -10.08 -9.13
CA GLY A 539 32.03 -10.97 -8.64
C GLY A 539 32.12 -11.24 -7.14
N SER A 540 33.34 -11.46 -6.63
CA SER A 540 33.59 -11.57 -5.18
C SER A 540 33.33 -10.25 -4.46
N LEU A 541 33.64 -9.10 -5.07
CA LEU A 541 33.30 -7.77 -4.56
C LEU A 541 31.77 -7.55 -4.47
N CYS A 542 31.02 -7.84 -5.54
CA CYS A 542 29.56 -7.74 -5.53
C CYS A 542 28.92 -8.65 -4.46
N THR A 543 29.39 -9.89 -4.37
CA THR A 543 28.94 -10.83 -3.34
C THR A 543 29.28 -10.31 -1.94
N GLY A 544 30.47 -9.76 -1.73
CA GLY A 544 30.89 -9.13 -0.49
C GLY A 544 30.02 -7.92 -0.10
N LEU A 545 29.69 -7.04 -1.05
CA LEU A 545 28.82 -5.88 -0.82
C LEU A 545 27.38 -6.31 -0.46
N VAL A 546 26.84 -7.32 -1.14
CA VAL A 546 25.53 -7.87 -0.84
C VAL A 546 25.50 -8.53 0.55
N MET A 547 26.54 -9.30 0.90
CA MET A 547 26.65 -9.92 2.23
C MET A 547 26.80 -8.87 3.34
N LEU A 548 27.50 -7.77 3.08
CA LEU A 548 27.59 -6.63 3.99
C LEU A 548 26.24 -5.92 4.15
N GLY A 549 25.50 -5.73 3.05
CA GLY A 549 24.12 -5.24 3.08
C GLY A 549 23.21 -6.13 3.93
N LYS A 550 23.31 -7.47 3.77
CA LYS A 550 22.59 -8.44 4.61
C LYS A 550 22.96 -8.31 6.09
N LEU A 551 24.24 -8.16 6.43
CA LEU A 551 24.69 -7.95 7.81
C LEU A 551 24.03 -6.71 8.44
N CYS A 552 23.91 -5.61 7.69
CA CYS A 552 23.23 -4.40 8.16
C CYS A 552 21.72 -4.62 8.35
N LEU A 553 21.03 -5.26 7.40
CA LEU A 553 19.59 -5.52 7.47
C LEU A 553 19.21 -6.51 8.59
N THR A 554 20.02 -7.55 8.81
CA THR A 554 19.87 -8.52 9.91
C THR A 554 20.07 -7.86 11.27
N THR A 555 21.02 -6.93 11.39
CA THR A 555 21.20 -6.12 12.60
C THR A 555 19.97 -5.25 12.85
N ALA A 556 19.43 -4.59 11.81
CA ALA A 556 18.22 -3.78 11.90
C ALA A 556 16.97 -4.61 12.31
N PHE A 557 16.83 -5.82 11.77
CA PHE A 557 15.76 -6.75 12.12
C PHE A 557 15.76 -7.07 13.63
N ALA A 558 16.92 -7.40 14.20
CA ALA A 558 17.03 -7.68 15.64
C ALA A 558 16.68 -6.46 16.51
N LEU A 559 17.13 -5.26 16.12
CA LEU A 559 16.83 -4.01 16.83
C LEU A 559 15.32 -3.67 16.81
N VAL A 560 14.66 -3.88 15.67
CA VAL A 560 13.22 -3.61 15.51
C VAL A 560 12.35 -4.50 16.39
N TYR A 561 12.68 -5.78 16.56
CA TYR A 561 11.96 -6.69 17.46
C TYR A 561 12.05 -6.22 18.92
N ALA A 562 13.25 -5.88 19.38
CA ALA A 562 13.48 -5.39 20.73
C ALA A 562 12.73 -4.07 20.98
N LEU A 563 12.92 -3.08 20.09
CA LEU A 563 12.28 -1.76 20.19
C LEU A 563 10.75 -1.86 20.18
N THR A 564 10.19 -2.70 19.29
CA THR A 564 8.73 -2.87 19.23
C THR A 564 8.19 -3.47 20.53
N ALA A 565 8.84 -4.47 21.13
CA ALA A 565 8.37 -5.08 22.38
C ALA A 565 8.51 -4.16 23.61
N GLU A 566 9.53 -3.29 23.64
CA GLU A 566 9.74 -2.33 24.73
C GLU A 566 8.73 -1.17 24.71
N LEU A 567 8.22 -0.81 23.54
CA LEU A 567 7.30 0.32 23.39
C LEU A 567 5.86 0.01 23.82
N TYR A 568 5.37 -1.23 23.71
CA TYR A 568 3.97 -1.56 24.02
C TYR A 568 3.78 -2.16 25.42
N PRO A 569 2.63 -1.88 26.08
CA PRO A 569 2.34 -2.42 27.40
C PRO A 569 1.96 -3.90 27.36
N THR A 570 2.23 -4.61 28.45
CA THR A 570 2.09 -6.06 28.60
C THR A 570 0.75 -6.63 28.10
N GLY A 571 -0.37 -5.95 28.35
CA GLY A 571 -1.71 -6.43 27.97
C GLY A 571 -2.03 -6.43 26.47
N ILE A 572 -1.28 -5.69 25.65
CA ILE A 572 -1.51 -5.58 24.18
C ILE A 572 -0.23 -5.80 23.35
N ARG A 573 0.87 -6.19 24.02
CA ARG A 573 2.21 -6.29 23.44
C ARG A 573 2.26 -7.31 22.30
N ASN A 574 1.66 -8.49 22.45
CA ASN A 574 1.65 -9.51 21.38
C ASN A 574 0.79 -9.07 20.21
N SER A 575 -0.39 -8.48 20.46
CA SER A 575 -1.24 -7.95 19.39
C SER A 575 -0.53 -6.87 18.58
N ALA A 576 0.15 -5.93 19.25
CA ALA A 576 0.87 -4.85 18.58
C ALA A 576 2.06 -5.36 17.76
N LEU A 577 2.87 -6.27 18.33
CA LEU A 577 3.97 -6.90 17.60
C LEU A 577 3.47 -7.73 16.42
N GLY A 578 2.33 -8.41 16.58
CA GLY A 578 1.64 -9.16 15.51
C GLY A 578 1.16 -8.28 14.35
N ILE A 579 0.64 -7.07 14.65
CA ILE A 579 0.25 -6.07 13.64
C ILE A 579 1.47 -5.51 12.90
N CYS A 580 2.51 -5.11 13.64
CA CYS A 580 3.74 -4.62 13.01
C CYS A 580 4.38 -5.70 12.12
N SER A 581 4.39 -6.96 12.59
CA SER A 581 4.87 -8.09 11.81
C SER A 581 4.00 -8.41 10.59
N MET A 582 2.67 -8.20 10.65
CA MET A 582 1.78 -8.40 9.50
C MET A 582 2.21 -7.56 8.29
N ALA A 583 2.55 -6.29 8.51
CA ALA A 583 3.02 -5.41 7.43
C ALA A 583 4.36 -5.88 6.82
N SER A 584 5.22 -6.50 7.63
CA SER A 584 6.43 -7.19 7.19
C SER A 584 6.13 -8.33 6.21
N ARG A 585 5.04 -9.07 6.42
CA ARG A 585 4.67 -10.22 5.58
C ARG A 585 4.08 -9.82 4.24
N ALA A 586 3.46 -8.65 4.13
CA ALA A 586 3.10 -8.09 2.82
C ALA A 586 4.36 -7.90 1.94
N GLY A 587 5.47 -7.44 2.53
CA GLY A 587 6.77 -7.39 1.88
C GLY A 587 7.26 -8.77 1.44
N SER A 588 7.22 -9.77 2.33
CA SER A 588 7.65 -11.15 2.03
C SER A 588 6.79 -11.87 0.98
N ILE A 589 5.52 -11.51 0.80
CA ILE A 589 4.64 -12.06 -0.25
C ILE A 589 4.99 -11.45 -1.61
N SER A 590 5.29 -10.15 -1.65
CA SER A 590 5.67 -9.45 -2.88
C SER A 590 7.10 -9.75 -3.34
N ALA A 591 7.95 -10.14 -2.39
CA ALA A 591 9.35 -10.45 -2.56
C ALA A 591 9.63 -11.40 -3.76
N PRO A 592 9.14 -12.65 -3.83
CA PRO A 592 9.46 -13.57 -4.93
C PRO A 592 9.27 -12.97 -6.34
N TYR A 593 8.33 -12.04 -6.49
CA TYR A 593 8.00 -11.41 -7.76
C TYR A 593 8.95 -10.26 -8.16
N LEU A 594 9.65 -9.63 -7.20
CA LEU A 594 10.58 -8.53 -7.48
C LEU A 594 11.90 -9.00 -8.12
N ILE A 595 12.34 -10.25 -7.88
CA ILE A 595 13.52 -10.83 -8.58
C ILE A 595 13.24 -11.13 -10.06
N TYR A 596 11.98 -11.38 -10.45
CA TYR A 596 11.64 -11.54 -11.87
C TYR A 596 12.02 -10.31 -12.70
N LEU A 597 12.05 -9.12 -12.09
CA LEU A 597 12.54 -7.89 -12.73
C LEU A 597 14.03 -7.95 -13.07
N GLY A 598 14.82 -8.71 -12.30
CA GLY A 598 16.24 -8.97 -12.56
C GLY A 598 16.50 -9.77 -13.84
N GLY A 599 15.54 -10.59 -14.26
CA GLY A 599 15.58 -11.29 -15.55
C GLY A 599 15.44 -10.34 -16.75
N TYR A 600 14.85 -9.16 -16.55
CA TYR A 600 14.74 -8.10 -17.56
C TYR A 600 15.91 -7.11 -17.47
N ASN A 601 16.24 -6.66 -16.27
CA ASN A 601 17.38 -5.79 -16.01
C ASN A 601 17.93 -6.05 -14.61
N ARG A 602 19.20 -6.48 -14.56
CA ARG A 602 19.94 -6.86 -13.36
C ARG A 602 19.95 -5.76 -12.28
N SER A 603 19.85 -4.48 -12.65
CA SER A 603 19.92 -3.34 -11.72
C SER A 603 18.61 -3.00 -11.04
N LEU A 604 17.45 -3.39 -11.59
CA LEU A 604 16.12 -2.97 -11.11
C LEU A 604 15.83 -3.43 -9.67
N PRO A 605 16.07 -4.70 -9.30
CA PRO A 605 15.86 -5.14 -7.93
C PRO A 605 16.69 -4.34 -6.91
N PHE A 606 17.95 -4.00 -7.21
CA PHE A 606 18.85 -3.31 -6.27
C PHE A 606 18.41 -1.87 -6.01
N LEU A 607 17.92 -1.19 -7.05
CA LEU A 607 17.39 0.17 -6.94
C LEU A 607 16.11 0.22 -6.08
N LEU A 608 15.20 -0.74 -6.28
CA LEU A 608 13.95 -0.83 -5.53
C LEU A 608 14.21 -1.12 -4.05
N ILE A 609 15.00 -2.15 -3.74
CA ILE A 609 15.29 -2.54 -2.36
C ILE A 609 16.13 -1.49 -1.64
N GLY A 610 17.15 -0.96 -2.32
CA GLY A 610 18.03 0.06 -1.75
C GLY A 610 17.28 1.35 -1.40
N SER A 611 16.38 1.82 -2.28
CA SER A 611 15.58 3.02 -2.03
C SER A 611 14.56 2.85 -0.89
N ILE A 612 13.89 1.69 -0.80
CA ILE A 612 12.92 1.40 0.26
C ILE A 612 13.60 1.28 1.63
N ASN A 613 14.79 0.66 1.71
CA ASN A 613 15.53 0.55 2.95
C ASN A 613 16.12 1.89 3.41
N VAL A 614 16.55 2.75 2.48
CA VAL A 614 16.96 4.13 2.80
C VAL A 614 15.76 4.93 3.34
N LEU A 615 14.59 4.82 2.71
CA LEU A 615 13.36 5.46 3.19
C LEU A 615 12.96 4.95 4.59
N SER A 616 13.05 3.63 4.82
CA SER A 616 12.77 3.02 6.13
C SER A 616 13.76 3.47 7.20
N GLY A 617 15.04 3.65 6.84
CA GLY A 617 16.07 4.24 7.69
C GLY A 617 15.73 5.68 8.10
N LEU A 618 15.29 6.52 7.15
CA LEU A 618 14.84 7.88 7.43
C LEU A 618 13.60 7.92 8.35
N LEU A 619 12.62 7.05 8.10
CA LEU A 619 11.42 6.94 8.92
C LEU A 619 11.72 6.52 10.37
N SER A 620 12.73 5.66 10.57
CA SER A 620 13.10 5.19 11.92
C SER A 620 13.65 6.31 12.82
N LEU A 621 14.11 7.43 12.27
CA LEU A 621 14.54 8.60 13.03
C LEU A 621 13.38 9.31 13.76
N LEU A 622 12.13 9.03 13.36
CA LEU A 622 10.92 9.54 14.00
C LEU A 622 10.46 8.68 15.20
N LEU A 623 11.15 7.58 15.50
CA LEU A 623 10.79 6.69 16.61
C LEU A 623 11.19 7.28 17.97
N PRO A 624 10.34 7.16 19.00
CA PRO A 624 10.65 7.56 20.36
C PRO A 624 11.67 6.60 20.99
N GLU A 625 12.49 7.11 21.92
CA GLU A 625 13.57 6.37 22.55
C GLU A 625 13.09 5.59 23.78
N SER A 626 13.32 4.28 23.83
CA SER A 626 12.95 3.42 24.98
C SER A 626 14.10 3.17 25.96
N GLN A 627 15.35 3.45 25.59
CA GLN A 627 16.52 2.98 26.33
C GLN A 627 16.62 3.53 27.75
N GLY A 628 16.54 2.62 28.74
CA GLY A 628 16.68 2.92 30.17
C GLY A 628 15.37 3.16 30.93
N SER A 629 14.21 2.92 30.29
CA SER A 629 12.90 2.90 30.95
C SER A 629 12.46 1.48 31.32
N ASP A 630 11.73 1.32 32.43
CA ASP A 630 11.06 0.04 32.77
C ASP A 630 9.98 -0.25 31.72
N LEU A 631 9.75 -1.51 31.33
CA LEU A 631 8.69 -1.73 30.32
C LEU A 631 7.32 -1.39 30.88
N PRO A 632 6.48 -0.76 30.05
CA PRO A 632 5.17 -0.33 30.47
C PRO A 632 4.30 -1.54 30.80
N ASP A 633 3.67 -1.51 31.96
CA ASP A 633 2.60 -2.43 32.33
C ASP A 633 1.23 -1.82 32.01
N SER A 634 1.16 -0.48 31.89
CA SER A 634 -0.04 0.30 31.58
C SER A 634 0.17 1.32 30.45
N ILE A 635 -0.93 1.80 29.84
CA ILE A 635 -0.90 2.82 28.78
C ILE A 635 -0.39 4.18 29.30
N SER A 636 -0.63 4.52 30.57
CA SER A 636 -0.10 5.75 31.18
C SER A 636 1.42 5.73 31.24
N GLN A 637 2.01 4.60 31.65
CA GLN A 637 3.46 4.38 31.62
C GLN A 637 4.01 4.39 30.19
N MET A 638 3.30 3.78 29.23
CA MET A 638 3.67 3.86 27.82
C MET A 638 3.74 5.32 27.34
N LYS A 639 2.74 6.14 27.69
CA LYS A 639 2.69 7.56 27.29
C LYS A 639 3.82 8.39 27.92
N SER A 640 4.27 8.05 29.14
CA SER A 640 5.43 8.70 29.75
C SER A 640 6.74 8.34 29.05
N VAL A 641 6.91 7.08 28.61
CA VAL A 641 8.07 6.66 27.81
C VAL A 641 8.11 7.39 26.46
N ILE A 642 6.95 7.66 25.86
CA ILE A 642 6.82 8.39 24.59
C ILE A 642 7.01 9.93 24.76
N GLY A 643 7.12 10.44 26.00
CA GLY A 643 7.39 11.86 26.25
C GLY A 643 6.19 12.81 26.14
N LEU A 644 4.95 12.30 26.28
CA LEU A 644 3.74 13.12 26.24
C LEU A 644 3.44 13.75 27.61
N ARG A 645 3.64 15.08 27.76
CA ARG A 645 3.32 15.79 29.02
C ARG A 645 1.82 15.69 29.34
N LEU A 646 1.53 15.20 30.55
CA LEU A 646 0.19 15.24 31.16
C LEU A 646 -0.17 16.69 31.51
N ARG A 647 -1.21 17.25 30.89
CA ARG A 647 -1.93 18.39 31.48
C ARG A 647 -2.97 17.80 32.42
N GLN A 648 -2.68 17.79 33.72
CA GLN A 648 -3.63 17.38 34.75
C GLN A 648 -4.84 18.33 34.72
N SER A 649 -6.02 17.79 34.42
CA SER A 649 -7.30 18.47 34.60
C SER A 649 -7.60 18.54 36.09
N SER A 650 -7.70 19.74 36.63
CA SER A 650 -8.24 19.99 37.96
C SER A 650 -9.70 19.51 38.04
N ARG A 651 -10.05 18.91 39.17
CA ARG A 651 -11.41 18.48 39.56
C ARG A 651 -12.39 19.66 39.49
N PHE A 652 -13.49 19.49 38.76
CA PHE A 652 -14.71 20.27 38.97
C PHE A 652 -15.60 19.57 40.01
N PRO A 653 -16.32 20.33 40.88
CA PRO A 653 -17.28 19.77 41.83
C PRO A 653 -18.59 19.34 41.12
N PRO A 654 -19.47 18.57 41.78
CA PRO A 654 -20.61 17.94 41.11
C PRO A 654 -21.69 18.97 40.77
N LEU A 655 -22.19 18.94 39.53
CA LEU A 655 -23.35 19.73 39.09
C LEU A 655 -24.67 19.09 39.53
N PRO A 656 -25.64 19.86 40.07
CA PRO A 656 -27.02 19.44 40.22
C PRO A 656 -27.84 19.64 38.93
N ARG A 657 -28.93 18.86 38.86
CA ARG A 657 -30.00 18.84 37.85
C ARG A 657 -30.36 20.21 37.25
N CYS A 658 -29.93 20.47 36.01
CA CYS A 658 -30.51 21.51 35.16
C CYS A 658 -30.17 21.28 33.67
N ILE A 659 -30.76 20.27 33.02
CA ILE A 659 -30.64 20.03 31.55
C ILE A 659 -31.94 20.45 30.82
N LEU A 660 -32.66 21.46 31.33
CA LEU A 660 -33.87 21.98 30.67
C LEU A 660 -33.88 23.50 30.45
N ARG A 661 -32.78 24.20 30.76
CA ARG A 661 -32.66 25.65 30.55
C ARG A 661 -31.53 26.10 29.61
N PHE A 662 -30.65 25.19 29.16
CA PHE A 662 -29.48 25.55 28.34
C PHE A 662 -29.72 25.53 26.82
N ALA A 663 -30.97 25.40 26.35
CA ALA A 663 -31.32 25.43 24.93
C ALA A 663 -31.95 26.78 24.48
N MET A 664 -31.67 27.88 25.19
CA MET A 664 -32.22 29.22 24.88
C MET A 664 -31.15 30.28 24.57
N ASP A 665 -29.94 29.89 24.12
CA ASP A 665 -28.89 30.88 23.82
C ASP A 665 -28.11 30.63 22.51
N SER A 666 -28.76 30.04 21.49
CA SER A 666 -28.23 30.00 20.13
C SER A 666 -29.21 30.65 19.14
N SER A 667 -29.06 31.96 18.91
CA SER A 667 -29.86 32.76 17.98
C SER A 667 -29.48 32.50 16.51
N GLY A 668 -29.68 31.27 16.02
CA GLY A 668 -29.34 30.86 14.65
C GLY A 668 -30.53 30.29 13.87
N TYR A 669 -30.48 30.38 12.53
CA TYR A 669 -31.47 29.78 11.62
C TYR A 669 -31.73 28.30 11.92
N ASP A 670 -30.70 27.54 12.27
CA ASP A 670 -30.82 26.11 12.59
C ASP A 670 -31.61 25.85 13.89
N ALA A 671 -31.59 26.78 14.85
CA ALA A 671 -32.41 26.71 16.07
C ALA A 671 -33.88 27.04 15.78
N SER A 672 -34.13 27.99 14.88
CA SER A 672 -35.49 28.40 14.49
C SER A 672 -36.20 27.37 13.60
N THR A 673 -35.46 26.47 12.95
CA THR A 673 -36.01 25.46 12.02
C THR A 673 -36.06 24.04 12.59
N VAL A 674 -35.70 23.84 13.86
CA VAL A 674 -35.73 22.53 14.55
C VAL A 674 -37.11 21.88 14.49
N PHE A 675 -38.19 22.67 14.52
CA PHE A 675 -39.57 22.17 14.51
C PHE A 675 -39.93 21.38 13.24
N LEU A 676 -39.21 21.54 12.13
CA LEU A 676 -39.46 20.82 10.87
C LEU A 676 -39.00 19.35 10.90
N GLY A 677 -38.29 18.93 11.96
CA GLY A 677 -37.77 17.57 12.13
C GLY A 677 -36.60 17.23 11.19
N HIS A 678 -35.88 16.15 11.52
CA HIS A 678 -34.68 15.74 10.77
C HIS A 678 -34.97 15.03 9.43
N ARG A 679 -36.05 14.25 9.33
CA ARG A 679 -36.43 13.45 8.14
C ARG A 679 -37.94 13.56 7.86
N GLY A 680 -38.38 14.70 7.33
CA GLY A 680 -39.75 14.90 6.86
C GLY A 680 -39.92 14.62 5.35
N ARG A 681 -41.17 14.49 4.91
CA ARG A 681 -41.53 14.23 3.49
C ARG A 681 -41.01 15.33 2.56
N PHE A 682 -41.10 16.60 2.98
CA PHE A 682 -40.56 17.72 2.21
C PHE A 682 -39.05 17.58 1.96
N GLN A 683 -38.28 17.31 3.02
CA GLN A 683 -36.83 17.17 2.92
C GLN A 683 -36.43 15.98 2.03
N SER A 684 -37.16 14.85 2.12
CA SER A 684 -36.91 13.67 1.25
C SER A 684 -37.23 13.93 -0.22
N VAL A 685 -38.32 14.64 -0.52
CA VAL A 685 -38.69 15.00 -1.90
C VAL A 685 -37.66 15.96 -2.49
N VAL A 686 -37.31 17.04 -1.77
CA VAL A 686 -36.32 18.01 -2.25
C VAL A 686 -34.94 17.37 -2.43
N PHE A 687 -34.53 16.47 -1.51
CA PHE A 687 -33.31 15.68 -1.66
C PHE A 687 -33.31 14.88 -2.97
N ALA A 688 -34.37 14.13 -3.25
CA ALA A 688 -34.47 13.32 -4.46
C ALA A 688 -34.48 14.17 -5.74
N LEU A 689 -35.24 15.27 -5.77
CA LEU A 689 -35.33 16.15 -6.94
C LEU A 689 -33.98 16.85 -7.25
N LEU A 690 -33.27 17.32 -6.22
CA LEU A 690 -31.94 17.90 -6.39
C LEU A 690 -30.94 16.86 -6.89
N CYS A 691 -30.96 15.63 -6.36
CA CYS A 691 -30.12 14.55 -6.85
C CYS A 691 -30.40 14.20 -8.33
N VAL A 692 -31.67 14.11 -8.74
CA VAL A 692 -32.05 13.85 -10.14
C VAL A 692 -31.55 14.95 -11.08
N SER A 693 -31.59 16.21 -10.65
CA SER A 693 -31.09 17.34 -11.46
C SER A 693 -29.59 17.28 -11.78
N ILE A 694 -28.83 16.42 -11.09
CA ILE A 694 -27.38 16.28 -11.26
C ILE A 694 -27.01 15.21 -12.30
N VAL A 695 -27.92 14.28 -12.59
CA VAL A 695 -27.72 13.20 -13.58
C VAL A 695 -27.26 13.73 -14.95
N PRO A 696 -27.84 14.82 -15.51
CA PRO A 696 -27.38 15.37 -16.78
C PRO A 696 -25.92 15.84 -16.81
N ASN A 697 -25.38 16.24 -15.66
CA ASN A 697 -23.99 16.67 -15.57
C ASN A 697 -23.02 15.47 -15.72
N GLY A 698 -23.42 14.27 -15.29
CA GLY A 698 -22.62 13.05 -15.39
C GLY A 698 -22.32 12.65 -16.83
N PHE A 699 -23.35 12.56 -17.69
CA PHE A 699 -23.15 12.16 -19.08
C PHE A 699 -22.68 13.31 -19.98
N THR A 700 -23.09 14.57 -19.73
CA THR A 700 -22.71 15.69 -20.61
C THR A 700 -21.23 16.05 -20.44
N GLY A 701 -20.68 15.91 -19.23
CA GLY A 701 -19.28 16.25 -18.97
C GLY A 701 -18.27 15.28 -19.58
N LEU A 702 -18.67 14.04 -19.86
CA LEU A 702 -17.79 12.97 -20.36
C LEU A 702 -18.20 12.48 -21.76
N SER A 703 -19.23 13.06 -22.39
CA SER A 703 -19.69 12.68 -23.73
C SER A 703 -18.62 12.82 -24.82
N VAL A 704 -17.64 13.71 -24.61
CA VAL A 704 -16.51 13.92 -25.52
C VAL A 704 -15.69 12.66 -25.77
N VAL A 705 -15.68 11.71 -24.83
CA VAL A 705 -14.99 10.41 -24.97
C VAL A 705 -15.51 9.62 -26.17
N PHE A 706 -16.80 9.73 -26.50
CA PHE A 706 -17.40 9.06 -27.66
C PHE A 706 -17.55 9.99 -28.86
N VAL A 707 -17.88 11.26 -28.62
CA VAL A 707 -18.11 12.25 -29.68
C VAL A 707 -16.81 12.57 -30.45
N ALA A 708 -15.67 12.62 -29.75
CA ALA A 708 -14.35 13.00 -30.28
C ALA A 708 -13.34 11.86 -30.34
N ASP A 709 -13.79 10.60 -30.30
CA ASP A 709 -12.90 9.45 -30.42
C ASP A 709 -12.34 9.34 -31.85
N THR A 710 -11.11 8.84 -31.96
CA THR A 710 -10.43 8.68 -33.25
C THR A 710 -10.50 7.23 -33.72
N PRO A 711 -11.42 6.87 -34.64
CA PRO A 711 -11.42 5.53 -35.22
C PRO A 711 -10.15 5.28 -36.03
N GLU A 712 -9.85 3.99 -36.26
CA GLU A 712 -8.74 3.63 -37.14
C GLU A 712 -8.96 4.21 -38.55
N HIS A 713 -7.91 4.75 -39.14
CA HIS A 713 -7.98 5.47 -40.40
C HIS A 713 -6.78 5.19 -41.29
N ARG A 714 -7.00 5.38 -42.59
CA ARG A 714 -5.98 5.23 -43.63
C ARG A 714 -6.22 6.21 -44.78
N CYS A 715 -5.24 6.44 -45.64
CA CYS A 715 -5.44 7.30 -46.81
C CYS A 715 -6.53 6.73 -47.72
N ARG A 716 -7.42 7.60 -48.22
CA ARG A 716 -8.40 7.22 -49.24
C ARG A 716 -7.70 6.95 -50.58
N VAL A 717 -8.09 5.87 -51.25
CA VAL A 717 -7.61 5.54 -52.60
C VAL A 717 -8.75 5.78 -53.60
N PRO A 718 -8.60 6.68 -54.58
CA PRO A 718 -9.67 6.96 -55.53
C PRO A 718 -10.08 5.70 -56.32
N ALA A 719 -11.39 5.44 -56.37
CA ALA A 719 -11.94 4.24 -57.02
C ALA A 719 -11.80 4.25 -58.55
N GLU A 720 -11.61 5.43 -59.15
CA GLU A 720 -11.49 5.66 -60.59
C GLU A 720 -10.18 5.12 -61.20
N LEU A 721 -9.19 4.76 -60.37
CA LEU A 721 -7.94 4.17 -60.84
C LEU A 721 -8.05 2.63 -60.96
N ASN A 722 -7.81 2.10 -62.16
CA ASN A 722 -7.69 0.67 -62.48
C ASN A 722 -6.35 0.09 -61.98
N LEU A 723 -6.17 0.02 -60.66
CA LEU A 723 -5.02 -0.62 -60.02
C LEU A 723 -5.30 -2.10 -59.72
N SER A 724 -4.25 -2.92 -59.69
CA SER A 724 -4.36 -4.30 -59.20
C SER A 724 -4.71 -4.33 -57.71
N VAL A 725 -5.35 -5.40 -57.25
CA VAL A 725 -5.80 -5.54 -55.85
C VAL A 725 -4.61 -5.55 -54.89
N GLU A 726 -3.50 -6.13 -55.33
CA GLU A 726 -2.23 -6.24 -54.62
C GLU A 726 -1.61 -4.85 -54.41
N TRP A 727 -1.55 -4.02 -55.47
CA TRP A 727 -1.06 -2.64 -55.36
C TRP A 727 -2.00 -1.74 -54.55
N ARG A 728 -3.31 -1.96 -54.62
CA ARG A 728 -4.28 -1.22 -53.80
C ARG A 728 -4.08 -1.48 -52.30
N ASN A 729 -3.76 -2.72 -51.92
CA ASN A 729 -3.48 -3.09 -50.53
C ASN A 729 -2.05 -2.76 -50.09
N ALA A 730 -1.07 -2.72 -51.01
CA ALA A 730 0.32 -2.36 -50.69
C ALA A 730 0.56 -0.83 -50.61
N MET A 731 -0.29 -0.03 -51.27
CA MET A 731 -0.21 1.43 -51.28
C MET A 731 -0.52 2.07 -49.91
N VAL A 732 -1.28 1.37 -49.08
CA VAL A 732 -1.82 1.85 -47.81
C VAL A 732 -1.65 0.73 -46.78
N GLY A 733 -1.23 1.05 -45.55
CA GLY A 733 -1.11 0.03 -44.49
C GLY A 733 -2.45 -0.64 -44.16
N ALA A 734 -2.40 -1.91 -43.71
CA ALA A 734 -3.57 -2.60 -43.17
C ALA A 734 -4.07 -1.91 -41.87
N PHE A 735 -5.37 -2.02 -41.60
CA PHE A 735 -5.93 -1.64 -40.30
C PHE A 735 -5.30 -2.51 -39.20
N GLY A 736 -4.93 -1.93 -38.06
CA GLY A 736 -4.27 -2.63 -36.94
C GLY A 736 -2.76 -2.43 -36.77
N ASP A 737 -1.98 -2.10 -37.81
CA ASP A 737 -0.51 -1.93 -37.68
C ASP A 737 -0.07 -0.46 -37.55
N SER A 738 0.81 -0.16 -36.59
CA SER A 738 1.43 1.17 -36.43
C SER A 738 2.67 1.36 -37.33
N LEU A 739 3.31 0.25 -37.69
CA LEU A 739 4.21 0.10 -38.83
C LEU A 739 3.85 -1.24 -39.46
N SER A 740 3.19 -1.24 -40.61
CA SER A 740 3.08 -2.48 -41.40
C SER A 740 4.48 -2.95 -41.80
N ASP A 741 4.64 -4.24 -42.13
CA ASP A 741 5.88 -4.85 -42.68
C ASP A 741 6.51 -4.06 -43.86
N THR A 742 5.76 -3.11 -44.42
CA THR A 742 6.13 -2.21 -45.53
C THR A 742 6.73 -0.86 -45.08
N GLY A 743 6.69 -0.54 -43.78
CA GLY A 743 7.22 0.72 -43.21
C GLY A 743 6.39 1.98 -43.51
N LEU A 744 5.12 1.83 -43.91
CA LEU A 744 4.20 2.95 -44.17
C LEU A 744 3.50 3.44 -42.89
N SER A 745 3.44 4.76 -42.70
CA SER A 745 2.69 5.40 -41.62
C SER A 745 1.20 5.56 -41.99
N ARG A 746 0.30 5.56 -41.00
CA ARG A 746 -1.15 5.76 -41.18
C ARG A 746 -1.52 7.09 -41.88
N CYS A 747 -0.60 8.05 -41.88
CA CYS A 747 -0.77 9.40 -42.44
C CYS A 747 -0.14 9.60 -43.83
N SER A 748 0.43 8.55 -44.42
CA SER A 748 1.15 8.63 -45.69
C SER A 748 0.84 7.43 -46.57
N ARG A 749 0.74 7.64 -47.88
CA ARG A 749 0.64 6.56 -48.87
C ARG A 749 1.81 6.60 -49.85
N LEU A 750 1.99 5.52 -50.60
CA LEU A 750 2.89 5.54 -51.75
C LEU A 750 2.36 6.52 -52.82
N ARG A 751 3.27 7.21 -53.52
CA ARG A 751 2.92 8.18 -54.55
C ARG A 751 2.13 7.51 -55.69
N LEU A 752 0.91 8.00 -55.95
CA LEU A 752 -0.01 7.43 -56.93
C LEU A 752 0.62 7.24 -58.31
N ASP A 753 1.33 8.25 -58.82
CA ASP A 753 1.94 8.23 -60.16
C ASP A 753 2.96 7.09 -60.33
N ALA A 754 3.73 6.83 -59.28
CA ALA A 754 4.75 5.78 -59.29
C ALA A 754 4.10 4.39 -59.27
N VAL A 755 3.11 4.18 -58.39
CA VAL A 755 2.40 2.91 -58.26
C VAL A 755 1.62 2.58 -59.53
N ARG A 756 1.00 3.58 -60.16
CA ARG A 756 0.31 3.41 -61.44
C ARG A 756 1.24 2.89 -62.53
N SER A 757 2.43 3.47 -62.66
CA SER A 757 3.44 3.03 -63.63
C SER A 757 3.89 1.58 -63.39
N PHE A 758 4.04 1.16 -62.13
CA PHE A 758 4.40 -0.22 -61.80
C PHE A 758 3.25 -1.21 -62.07
N SER A 759 2.01 -0.82 -61.76
CA SER A 759 0.81 -1.63 -62.04
C SER A 759 0.57 -1.81 -63.54
N GLU A 760 0.75 -0.75 -64.35
CA GLU A 760 0.62 -0.83 -65.81
C GLU A 760 1.69 -1.74 -66.44
N ARG A 761 2.84 -1.90 -65.77
CA ARG A 761 3.94 -2.80 -66.18
C ARG A 761 3.76 -4.23 -65.67
N GLY A 762 2.72 -4.52 -64.89
CA GLY A 762 2.44 -5.85 -64.35
C GLY A 762 3.44 -6.33 -63.28
N LEU A 763 4.15 -5.41 -62.61
CA LEU A 763 5.11 -5.74 -61.56
C LEU A 763 4.40 -5.95 -60.23
N GLU A 764 4.80 -6.92 -59.42
CA GLU A 764 4.19 -7.21 -58.12
C GLU A 764 4.87 -6.48 -56.94
N PRO A 765 4.08 -5.99 -55.96
CA PRO A 765 4.62 -5.28 -54.79
C PRO A 765 5.36 -6.24 -53.83
N GLY A 766 6.58 -5.87 -53.41
CA GLY A 766 7.39 -6.63 -52.45
C GLY A 766 8.26 -7.74 -53.06
N THR A 767 7.86 -8.28 -54.21
CA THR A 767 8.64 -9.23 -55.03
C THR A 767 9.47 -8.53 -56.10
N ASP A 768 8.83 -7.76 -56.98
CA ASP A 768 9.51 -7.07 -58.10
C ASP A 768 9.93 -5.64 -57.75
N VAL A 769 9.20 -5.00 -56.83
CA VAL A 769 9.44 -3.62 -56.40
C VAL A 769 9.58 -3.56 -54.89
N ASN A 770 10.74 -3.09 -54.43
CA ASN A 770 10.97 -2.85 -53.01
C ASN A 770 10.14 -1.63 -52.54
N LEU A 771 9.13 -1.89 -51.70
CA LEU A 771 8.17 -0.90 -51.20
C LEU A 771 8.82 0.25 -50.43
N SER A 772 9.96 -0.01 -49.77
CA SER A 772 10.71 1.01 -49.04
C SER A 772 11.41 2.04 -49.95
N ALA A 773 11.64 1.70 -51.22
CA ALA A 773 12.28 2.57 -52.21
C ALA A 773 11.28 3.46 -52.99
N VAL A 774 9.97 3.23 -52.83
CA VAL A 774 8.94 4.00 -53.54
C VAL A 774 8.69 5.35 -52.84
N PRO A 775 8.64 6.48 -53.59
CA PRO A 775 8.36 7.79 -53.01
C PRO A 775 7.02 7.83 -52.29
N ARG A 776 6.98 8.50 -51.14
CA ARG A 776 5.78 8.66 -50.31
C ARG A 776 5.12 10.03 -50.55
N GLU A 777 3.82 10.10 -50.34
CA GLU A 777 3.03 11.34 -50.33
C GLU A 777 2.03 11.37 -49.18
N GLN A 778 1.59 12.57 -48.80
CA GLN A 778 0.51 12.76 -47.82
C GLN A 778 -0.85 12.43 -48.45
N CYS A 779 -1.84 12.07 -47.62
CA CYS A 779 -3.18 11.74 -48.08
C CYS A 779 -3.93 12.99 -48.60
N ARG A 780 -3.77 13.31 -49.89
CA ARG A 780 -4.41 14.49 -50.52
C ARG A 780 -5.89 14.29 -50.84
N ASP A 781 -6.32 13.06 -51.05
CA ASP A 781 -7.69 12.70 -51.49
C ASP A 781 -8.64 12.38 -50.31
N GLY A 782 -8.27 12.76 -49.09
CA GLY A 782 -9.03 12.49 -47.87
C GLY A 782 -8.71 11.13 -47.23
N TRP A 783 -9.58 10.71 -46.31
CA TRP A 783 -9.37 9.56 -45.41
C TRP A 783 -10.48 8.51 -45.54
N GLU A 784 -10.13 7.26 -45.28
CA GLU A 784 -11.07 6.17 -45.03
C GLU A 784 -10.99 5.74 -43.57
N TYR A 785 -12.14 5.73 -42.89
CA TYR A 785 -12.28 5.39 -41.47
C TYR A 785 -12.93 4.03 -41.28
N ASP A 786 -12.53 3.31 -40.24
CA ASP A 786 -13.23 2.09 -39.83
C ASP A 786 -14.57 2.43 -39.15
N THR A 787 -15.64 1.80 -39.64
CA THR A 787 -17.02 2.01 -39.18
C THR A 787 -17.54 0.86 -38.29
N THR A 788 -16.67 -0.06 -37.88
CA THR A 788 -17.03 -1.21 -37.03
C THR A 788 -17.53 -0.82 -35.64
N ILE A 789 -16.98 0.25 -35.04
CA ILE A 789 -17.33 0.75 -33.69
C ILE A 789 -18.19 2.02 -33.75
N TYR A 790 -17.87 2.99 -34.60
CA TYR A 790 -18.62 4.25 -34.75
C TYR A 790 -19.16 4.40 -36.16
N SER A 791 -20.35 4.99 -36.31
CA SER A 791 -20.87 5.35 -37.63
C SER A 791 -20.28 6.67 -38.11
N SER A 792 -20.15 7.63 -37.18
CA SER A 792 -19.64 8.98 -37.43
C SER A 792 -19.24 9.61 -36.09
N THR A 793 -18.09 10.29 -36.07
CA THR A 793 -17.60 11.13 -34.96
C THR A 793 -17.26 12.53 -35.47
N ILE A 794 -16.99 13.49 -34.59
CA ILE A 794 -16.54 14.83 -35.04
C ILE A 794 -15.20 14.77 -35.77
N VAL A 795 -14.41 13.72 -35.51
CA VAL A 795 -13.12 13.48 -36.18
C VAL A 795 -13.36 13.03 -37.61
N THR A 796 -14.29 12.11 -37.84
CA THR A 796 -14.58 11.60 -39.19
C THR A 796 -15.35 12.59 -40.06
N GLU A 797 -16.12 13.49 -39.46
CA GLU A 797 -16.90 14.51 -40.19
C GLU A 797 -16.01 15.64 -40.74
N TRP A 798 -14.99 16.05 -39.99
CA TRP A 798 -14.12 17.19 -40.31
C TRP A 798 -12.65 16.81 -40.52
N ASP A 799 -12.37 15.52 -40.74
CA ASP A 799 -11.03 14.97 -41.03
C ASP A 799 -9.93 15.43 -40.05
N LEU A 800 -10.19 15.36 -38.74
CA LEU A 800 -9.31 15.89 -37.68
C LEU A 800 -8.15 14.94 -37.30
N VAL A 801 -7.46 14.37 -38.28
CA VAL A 801 -6.37 13.39 -38.07
C VAL A 801 -5.00 13.92 -38.55
N CYS A 802 -3.93 13.22 -38.17
CA CYS A 802 -2.55 13.52 -38.59
C CYS A 802 -2.08 14.94 -38.27
N GLU A 803 -1.88 15.82 -39.26
CA GLU A 803 -1.44 17.21 -39.04
C GLU A 803 -2.43 18.02 -38.19
N GLU A 804 -3.72 17.69 -38.25
CA GLU A 804 -4.79 18.39 -37.53
C GLU A 804 -5.20 17.70 -36.22
N ASN A 805 -4.48 16.66 -35.80
CA ASN A 805 -4.77 15.88 -34.58
C ASN A 805 -4.76 16.73 -33.29
N TRP A 806 -4.01 17.83 -33.27
CA TRP A 806 -3.96 18.76 -32.13
C TRP A 806 -5.32 19.42 -31.81
N ARG A 807 -6.27 19.44 -32.77
CA ARG A 807 -7.61 20.03 -32.60
C ARG A 807 -8.49 19.23 -31.63
N ILE A 808 -8.24 17.93 -31.48
CA ILE A 808 -9.00 17.04 -30.58
C ILE A 808 -8.80 17.40 -29.10
N PRO A 809 -7.56 17.41 -28.55
CA PRO A 809 -7.35 17.83 -27.16
C PRO A 809 -7.75 19.28 -26.93
N PHE A 810 -7.56 20.16 -27.93
CA PHE A 810 -7.99 21.56 -27.85
C PHE A 810 -9.51 21.70 -27.68
N THR A 811 -10.30 20.87 -28.36
CA THR A 811 -11.77 20.86 -28.23
C THR A 811 -12.21 20.54 -26.79
N SER A 812 -11.58 19.54 -26.17
CA SER A 812 -11.83 19.18 -24.77
C SER A 812 -11.38 20.27 -23.80
N SER A 813 -10.21 20.88 -24.04
CA SER A 813 -9.71 21.99 -23.23
C SER A 813 -10.62 23.22 -23.30
N LEU A 814 -11.20 23.54 -24.46
CA LEU A 814 -12.17 24.64 -24.60
C LEU A 814 -13.44 24.44 -23.76
N PHE A 815 -13.94 23.21 -23.65
CA PHE A 815 -15.02 22.89 -22.73
C PHE A 815 -14.62 23.21 -21.28
N PHE A 816 -13.44 22.78 -20.84
CA PHE A 816 -12.96 23.09 -19.48
C PHE A 816 -12.64 24.58 -19.25
N CYS A 817 -12.27 25.32 -20.29
CA CYS A 817 -12.19 26.79 -20.24
C CYS A 817 -13.58 27.40 -20.00
N GLY A 818 -14.60 26.88 -20.69
CA GLY A 818 -16.00 27.24 -20.43
C GLY A 818 -16.41 26.97 -18.99
N VAL A 819 -16.05 25.79 -18.46
CA VAL A 819 -16.25 25.40 -17.06
C VAL A 819 -15.56 26.37 -16.10
N LEU A 820 -14.31 26.78 -16.37
CA LEU A 820 -13.60 27.76 -15.55
C LEU A 820 -14.37 29.08 -15.49
N VAL A 821 -14.77 29.63 -16.64
CA VAL A 821 -15.54 30.88 -16.70
C VAL A 821 -16.91 30.74 -16.03
N GLY A 822 -17.60 29.63 -16.25
CA GLY A 822 -18.90 29.33 -15.63
C GLY A 822 -18.82 29.31 -14.10
N SER A 823 -17.78 28.72 -13.53
CA SER A 823 -17.59 28.68 -12.08
C SER A 823 -17.45 30.07 -11.44
N VAL A 824 -16.76 31.00 -12.12
CA VAL A 824 -16.60 32.40 -11.67
C VAL A 824 -17.91 33.15 -11.76
N VAL A 825 -18.52 33.12 -12.95
CA VAL A 825 -19.68 33.95 -13.30
C VAL A 825 -20.89 33.50 -12.49
N SER A 826 -21.18 32.20 -12.46
CA SER A 826 -22.37 31.68 -11.78
C SER A 826 -22.36 31.88 -10.27
N GLY A 827 -21.21 31.84 -9.60
CA GLY A 827 -21.13 32.12 -8.16
C GLY A 827 -21.62 33.54 -7.83
N THR A 828 -21.09 34.54 -8.55
CA THR A 828 -21.46 35.95 -8.35
C THR A 828 -22.93 36.24 -8.69
N ILE A 829 -23.46 35.63 -9.74
CA ILE A 829 -24.86 35.76 -10.14
C ILE A 829 -25.76 35.05 -9.13
N SER A 830 -25.34 33.89 -8.63
CA SER A 830 -26.10 33.08 -7.66
C SER A 830 -26.26 33.79 -6.33
N ASP A 831 -25.24 34.52 -5.87
CA ASP A 831 -25.33 35.34 -4.66
C ASP A 831 -26.30 36.52 -4.82
N ARG A 832 -26.38 37.12 -6.03
CA ARG A 832 -27.23 38.30 -6.30
C ARG A 832 -28.68 37.98 -6.64
N PHE A 833 -28.92 36.96 -7.47
CA PHE A 833 -30.23 36.67 -8.07
C PHE A 833 -30.92 35.43 -7.50
N GLY A 834 -30.25 34.69 -6.62
CA GLY A 834 -30.79 33.50 -5.97
C GLY A 834 -30.27 32.18 -6.57
N ARG A 835 -30.21 31.15 -5.73
CA ARG A 835 -29.63 29.85 -6.06
C ARG A 835 -30.49 29.09 -7.06
N LYS A 836 -31.81 29.08 -6.85
CA LYS A 836 -32.78 28.41 -7.72
C LYS A 836 -32.76 29.04 -9.12
N THR A 837 -32.81 30.36 -9.21
CA THR A 837 -32.84 31.08 -10.48
C THR A 837 -31.63 30.73 -11.35
N VAL A 838 -30.43 30.77 -10.76
CA VAL A 838 -29.20 30.43 -11.49
C VAL A 838 -29.19 28.98 -11.94
N LEU A 839 -29.52 28.03 -11.07
CA LEU A 839 -29.55 26.60 -11.40
C LEU A 839 -30.33 26.31 -12.69
N PHE A 840 -31.55 26.84 -12.81
CA PHE A 840 -32.38 26.53 -13.97
C PHE A 840 -32.02 27.36 -15.21
N ILE A 841 -31.55 28.60 -15.06
CA ILE A 841 -31.04 29.38 -16.20
C ILE A 841 -29.84 28.68 -16.82
N THR A 842 -28.87 28.24 -16.00
CA THR A 842 -27.67 27.58 -16.51
C THR A 842 -27.98 26.17 -17.04
N MET A 843 -29.03 25.52 -16.55
CA MET A 843 -29.52 24.23 -17.08
C MET A 843 -30.24 24.40 -18.42
N ALA A 844 -31.00 25.49 -18.59
CA ALA A 844 -31.59 25.86 -19.86
C ALA A 844 -30.50 26.19 -20.89
N ILE A 845 -29.49 26.98 -20.51
CA ILE A 845 -28.34 27.30 -21.37
C ILE A 845 -27.61 26.01 -21.76
N GLN A 846 -27.23 25.15 -20.80
CA GLN A 846 -26.56 23.88 -21.10
C GLN A 846 -27.36 23.03 -22.09
N SER A 847 -28.65 22.83 -21.84
CA SER A 847 -29.48 21.93 -22.65
C SER A 847 -29.78 22.49 -24.04
N MET A 848 -30.07 23.79 -24.15
CA MET A 848 -30.32 24.46 -25.43
C MET A 848 -29.07 24.50 -26.31
N PHE A 849 -27.93 24.91 -25.75
CA PHE A 849 -26.69 24.97 -26.53
C PHE A 849 -26.14 23.57 -26.85
N SER A 850 -26.42 22.55 -26.03
CA SER A 850 -26.12 21.16 -26.37
C SER A 850 -27.00 20.64 -27.52
N LEU A 851 -28.25 21.08 -27.61
CA LEU A 851 -29.11 20.76 -28.76
C LEU A 851 -28.64 21.48 -30.02
N LEU A 852 -28.21 22.74 -29.91
CA LEU A 852 -27.66 23.51 -31.04
C LEU A 852 -26.36 22.89 -31.58
N GLN A 853 -25.56 22.22 -30.76
CA GLN A 853 -24.34 21.53 -31.21
C GLN A 853 -24.62 20.43 -32.25
N VAL A 854 -25.78 19.78 -32.21
CA VAL A 854 -26.16 18.75 -33.18
C VAL A 854 -26.16 19.30 -34.61
N PHE A 855 -26.49 20.59 -34.76
CA PHE A 855 -26.60 21.27 -36.04
C PHE A 855 -25.32 22.03 -36.45
N SER A 856 -24.20 21.85 -35.75
CA SER A 856 -22.97 22.57 -36.07
C SER A 856 -22.42 22.14 -37.44
N PRO A 857 -22.24 23.07 -38.40
CA PRO A 857 -21.73 22.73 -39.74
C PRO A 857 -20.20 22.68 -39.79
N SER A 858 -19.51 23.28 -38.82
CA SER A 858 -18.05 23.36 -38.80
C SER A 858 -17.49 23.24 -37.38
N TRP A 859 -16.24 22.77 -37.30
CA TRP A 859 -15.50 22.59 -36.05
C TRP A 859 -15.43 23.85 -35.15
N PRO A 860 -15.16 25.08 -35.66
CA PRO A 860 -15.12 26.26 -34.79
C PRO A 860 -16.47 26.60 -34.15
N ILE A 861 -17.57 26.40 -34.88
CA ILE A 861 -18.94 26.63 -34.36
C ILE A 861 -19.24 25.61 -33.27
N PHE A 862 -18.88 24.34 -33.49
CA PHE A 862 -18.98 23.29 -32.48
C PHE A 862 -18.23 23.68 -31.21
N CYS A 863 -16.96 24.10 -31.32
CA CYS A 863 -16.15 24.54 -30.18
C CYS A 863 -16.76 25.74 -29.43
N ALA A 864 -17.28 26.74 -30.13
CA ALA A 864 -17.91 27.90 -29.52
C ALA A 864 -19.17 27.52 -28.72
N LEU A 865 -20.02 26.66 -29.28
CA LEU A 865 -21.19 26.13 -28.58
C LEU A 865 -20.79 25.22 -27.40
N PHE A 866 -19.70 24.45 -27.55
CA PHE A 866 -19.19 23.54 -26.52
C PHE A 866 -18.58 24.30 -25.33
N PHE A 867 -17.96 25.44 -25.57
CA PHE A 867 -17.55 26.39 -24.53
C PHE A 867 -18.76 26.89 -23.71
N ILE A 868 -19.86 27.27 -24.36
CA ILE A 868 -21.08 27.74 -23.68
C ILE A 868 -21.73 26.61 -22.86
N VAL A 869 -21.74 25.39 -23.39
CA VAL A 869 -22.22 24.21 -22.64
C VAL A 869 -21.36 23.93 -21.42
N GLY A 870 -20.03 24.05 -21.53
CA GLY A 870 -19.11 23.97 -20.39
C GLY A 870 -19.40 25.02 -19.32
N MET A 871 -19.75 26.24 -19.73
CA MET A 871 -20.15 27.32 -18.81
C MET A 871 -21.40 26.94 -18.00
N GLY A 872 -22.41 26.35 -18.63
CA GLY A 872 -23.62 25.90 -17.93
C GLY A 872 -23.39 24.69 -17.02
N HIS A 873 -22.50 23.77 -17.42
CA HIS A 873 -22.27 22.48 -16.75
C HIS A 873 -21.89 22.58 -15.27
N ILE A 874 -20.80 23.27 -14.92
CA ILE A 874 -20.44 23.43 -13.50
C ILE A 874 -21.45 24.27 -12.73
N SER A 875 -21.99 25.30 -13.37
CA SER A 875 -22.89 26.22 -12.71
C SER A 875 -24.12 25.50 -12.19
N ASN A 876 -24.62 24.52 -12.96
CA ASN A 876 -25.68 23.63 -12.52
C ASN A 876 -25.27 22.79 -11.31
N TYR A 877 -24.11 22.15 -11.39
CA TYR A 877 -23.60 21.29 -10.31
C TYR A 877 -23.40 22.06 -9.00
N VAL A 878 -22.73 23.22 -9.06
CA VAL A 878 -22.44 24.06 -7.87
C VAL A 878 -23.71 24.69 -7.31
N ALA A 879 -24.61 25.23 -8.16
CA ALA A 879 -25.85 25.83 -7.70
C ALA A 879 -26.76 24.79 -7.02
N ALA A 880 -26.88 23.58 -7.59
CA ALA A 880 -27.65 22.48 -6.98
C ALA A 880 -27.03 22.02 -5.65
N PHE A 881 -25.70 21.92 -5.58
CA PHE A 881 -24.99 21.56 -4.35
C PHE A 881 -25.25 22.58 -3.24
N VAL A 882 -25.05 23.88 -3.51
CA VAL A 882 -25.25 24.97 -2.53
C VAL A 882 -26.72 25.05 -2.11
N LEU A 883 -27.66 24.96 -3.05
CA LEU A 883 -29.09 24.98 -2.75
C LEU A 883 -29.50 23.82 -1.82
N GLY A 884 -28.99 22.62 -2.05
CA GLY A 884 -29.23 21.48 -1.16
C GLY A 884 -28.61 21.66 0.22
N MET A 885 -27.41 22.25 0.30
CA MET A 885 -26.79 22.57 1.58
C MET A 885 -27.60 23.60 2.39
N GLU A 886 -28.20 24.59 1.74
CA GLU A 886 -28.94 25.65 2.43
C GLU A 886 -30.37 25.24 2.83
N ILE A 887 -31.02 24.33 2.08
CA ILE A 887 -32.39 23.86 2.36
C ILE A 887 -32.44 22.65 3.31
N LEU A 888 -31.51 21.69 3.17
CA LEU A 888 -31.59 20.43 3.91
C LEU A 888 -31.18 20.58 5.38
N SER A 889 -31.80 19.76 6.23
CA SER A 889 -31.48 19.65 7.66
C SER A 889 -30.04 19.15 7.87
N PRO A 890 -29.36 19.47 8.98
CA PRO A 890 -27.95 19.11 9.20
C PRO A 890 -27.61 17.63 8.98
N SER A 891 -28.50 16.70 9.37
CA SER A 891 -28.29 15.26 9.20
C SER A 891 -28.43 14.78 7.75
N LEU A 892 -29.33 15.39 6.97
CA LEU A 892 -29.53 15.09 5.55
C LEU A 892 -28.51 15.83 4.67
N ARG A 893 -28.09 17.03 5.08
CA ARG A 893 -27.06 17.84 4.43
C ARG A 893 -25.77 17.06 4.24
N ASP A 894 -25.28 16.42 5.30
CA ASP A 894 -24.06 15.59 5.24
C ASP A 894 -24.20 14.43 4.25
N ILE A 895 -25.37 13.79 4.22
CA ILE A 895 -25.63 12.64 3.32
C ILE A 895 -25.75 13.13 1.87
N PHE A 896 -26.40 14.28 1.66
CA PHE A 896 -26.57 14.88 0.34
C PHE A 896 -25.22 15.28 -0.25
N SER A 897 -24.38 15.97 0.51
CA SER A 897 -23.09 16.49 0.03
C SER A 897 -22.07 15.40 -0.27
N THR A 898 -22.08 14.30 0.48
CA THR A 898 -21.07 13.23 0.37
C THR A 898 -21.52 12.03 -0.47
N LEU A 899 -22.78 11.61 -0.37
CA LEU A 899 -23.31 10.44 -1.10
C LEU A 899 -24.27 10.85 -2.21
N GLY A 900 -25.25 11.72 -1.92
CA GLY A 900 -26.34 12.04 -2.84
C GLY A 900 -25.85 12.64 -4.16
N VAL A 901 -25.10 13.74 -4.09
CA VAL A 901 -24.62 14.46 -5.28
C VAL A 901 -23.68 13.60 -6.12
N CYS A 902 -22.70 12.94 -5.49
CA CYS A 902 -21.70 12.16 -6.20
C CYS A 902 -22.26 10.88 -6.83
N LEU A 903 -23.14 10.14 -6.14
CA LEU A 903 -23.71 8.90 -6.69
C LEU A 903 -24.63 9.16 -7.89
N PHE A 904 -25.38 10.26 -7.90
CA PHE A 904 -26.24 10.60 -9.04
C PHE A 904 -25.45 11.15 -10.23
N PHE A 905 -24.31 11.82 -9.99
CA PHE A 905 -23.35 12.11 -11.04
C PHE A 905 -22.82 10.80 -11.67
N THR A 906 -22.41 9.84 -10.84
CA THR A 906 -21.97 8.51 -11.30
C THR A 906 -23.08 7.76 -12.04
N LEU A 907 -24.34 7.88 -11.61
CA LEU A 907 -25.48 7.32 -12.36
C LEU A 907 -25.58 7.90 -13.76
N GLY A 908 -25.45 9.22 -13.90
CA GLY A 908 -25.39 9.88 -15.21
C GLY A 908 -24.23 9.37 -16.05
N TYR A 909 -23.04 9.22 -15.44
CA TYR A 909 -21.88 8.70 -16.15
C TYR A 909 -22.06 7.23 -16.60
N MET A 910 -22.71 6.37 -15.80
CA MET A 910 -23.01 4.99 -16.20
C MET A 910 -24.02 4.91 -17.36
N LEU A 911 -24.92 5.89 -17.50
CA LEU A 911 -25.88 5.97 -18.61
C LEU A 911 -25.22 6.35 -19.94
N LEU A 912 -24.08 7.05 -19.90
CA LEU A 912 -23.36 7.49 -21.10
C LEU A 912 -22.89 6.34 -22.01
N PRO A 913 -22.11 5.34 -21.54
CA PRO A 913 -21.67 4.23 -22.39
C PRO A 913 -22.85 3.37 -22.87
N LEU A 914 -23.93 3.28 -22.08
CA LEU A 914 -25.16 2.61 -22.51
C LEU A 914 -25.81 3.34 -23.68
N ALA A 915 -25.93 4.67 -23.61
CA ALA A 915 -26.44 5.48 -24.71
C ALA A 915 -25.52 5.40 -25.95
N GLY A 916 -24.20 5.44 -25.76
CA GLY A 916 -23.22 5.34 -26.85
C GLY A 916 -23.21 3.97 -27.55
N TYR A 917 -23.55 2.90 -26.84
CA TYR A 917 -23.65 1.56 -27.45
C TYR A 917 -24.84 1.47 -28.42
N PHE A 918 -25.98 2.06 -28.07
CA PHE A 918 -27.18 2.08 -28.92
C PHE A 918 -27.13 3.17 -30.00
N LEU A 919 -26.52 4.32 -29.70
CA LEU A 919 -26.44 5.50 -30.57
C LEU A 919 -24.99 5.72 -31.00
N ARG A 920 -24.62 5.14 -32.14
CA ARG A 920 -23.23 5.12 -32.66
C ARG A 920 -22.86 6.32 -33.53
N ASP A 921 -23.81 7.21 -33.80
CA ASP A 921 -23.61 8.50 -34.46
C ASP A 921 -23.58 9.64 -33.44
N TRP A 922 -22.57 10.50 -33.52
CA TRP A 922 -22.35 11.58 -32.55
C TRP A 922 -23.48 12.60 -32.48
N ARG A 923 -24.16 12.87 -33.60
CA ARG A 923 -25.31 13.80 -33.65
C ARG A 923 -26.50 13.23 -32.89
N SER A 924 -26.83 11.96 -33.18
CA SER A 924 -27.89 11.21 -32.51
C SER A 924 -27.63 11.04 -31.01
N LEU A 925 -26.38 10.75 -30.63
CA LEU A 925 -25.96 10.66 -29.23
C LEU A 925 -26.13 12.00 -28.50
N THR A 926 -25.61 13.09 -29.06
CA THR A 926 -25.70 14.43 -28.46
C THR A 926 -27.16 14.88 -28.32
N LEU A 927 -28.01 14.59 -29.31
CA LEU A 927 -29.45 14.84 -29.25
C LEU A 927 -30.09 14.09 -28.08
N ALA A 928 -29.83 12.78 -27.94
CA ALA A 928 -30.39 11.98 -26.85
C ALA A 928 -29.95 12.47 -25.46
N LEU A 929 -28.70 12.91 -25.31
CA LEU A 929 -28.18 13.47 -24.05
C LEU A 929 -28.81 14.83 -23.70
N SER A 930 -29.25 15.61 -24.69
CA SER A 930 -29.90 16.90 -24.42
C SER A 930 -31.32 16.79 -23.83
N ILE A 931 -32.05 15.69 -24.12
CA ILE A 931 -33.46 15.50 -23.75
C ILE A 931 -33.66 15.47 -22.22
N PRO A 932 -32.91 14.69 -21.42
CA PRO A 932 -33.09 14.68 -19.96
C PRO A 932 -32.83 16.03 -19.30
N GLY A 933 -31.90 16.84 -19.85
CA GLY A 933 -31.65 18.21 -19.38
C GLY A 933 -32.86 19.13 -19.55
N LEU A 934 -33.56 19.00 -20.69
CA LEU A 934 -34.81 19.73 -20.95
C LEU A 934 -35.95 19.29 -20.03
N LEU A 935 -36.08 17.98 -19.79
CA LEU A 935 -37.08 17.45 -18.85
C LEU A 935 -36.85 17.97 -17.43
N CYS A 936 -35.60 18.16 -17.02
CA CYS A 936 -35.26 18.69 -15.70
C CYS A 936 -35.73 20.15 -15.51
N LEU A 937 -36.03 20.93 -16.56
CA LEU A 937 -36.60 22.28 -16.43
C LEU A 937 -37.99 22.27 -15.78
N THR A 938 -38.74 21.17 -15.93
CA THR A 938 -40.05 21.00 -15.25
C THR A 938 -39.93 21.00 -13.72
N LEU A 939 -38.74 20.69 -13.19
CA LEU A 939 -38.46 20.67 -11.75
C LEU A 939 -38.52 22.08 -11.10
N TRP A 940 -38.53 23.16 -11.90
CA TRP A 940 -38.64 24.55 -11.42
C TRP A 940 -39.86 24.75 -10.50
N ARG A 941 -40.96 24.04 -10.76
CA ARG A 941 -42.20 24.16 -10.00
C ARG A 941 -42.11 23.58 -8.59
N PHE A 942 -41.26 22.57 -8.41
CA PHE A 942 -41.19 21.75 -7.19
C PHE A 942 -40.06 22.16 -6.26
N ILE A 943 -38.93 22.62 -6.81
CA ILE A 943 -37.77 23.05 -6.01
C ILE A 943 -37.99 24.49 -5.52
N PRO A 944 -38.02 24.74 -4.20
CA PRO A 944 -38.12 26.10 -3.66
C PRO A 944 -36.76 26.82 -3.65
N GLU A 945 -36.78 28.14 -3.46
CA GLU A 945 -35.56 28.92 -3.23
C GLU A 945 -35.06 28.73 -1.79
N SER A 946 -33.77 28.98 -1.57
CA SER A 946 -33.13 28.89 -0.26
C SER A 946 -33.73 29.89 0.75
N PRO A 947 -34.30 29.42 1.88
CA PRO A 947 -34.77 30.30 2.95
C PRO A 947 -33.64 31.12 3.58
N ARG A 948 -32.42 30.56 3.65
CA ARG A 948 -31.24 31.26 4.17
C ARG A 948 -30.83 32.43 3.29
N TRP A 949 -30.85 32.24 1.97
CA TRP A 949 -30.59 33.32 1.03
C TRP A 949 -31.68 34.39 1.10
N LEU A 950 -32.96 34.01 1.15
CA LEU A 950 -34.08 34.95 1.28
C LEU A 950 -33.95 35.83 2.53
N LEU A 951 -33.58 35.24 3.67
CA LEU A 951 -33.30 35.99 4.90
C LEU A 951 -32.10 36.92 4.75
N SER A 952 -31.02 36.47 4.08
CA SER A 952 -29.85 37.33 3.83
C SER A 952 -30.15 38.54 2.93
N GLN A 953 -31.19 38.45 2.10
CA GLN A 953 -31.66 39.55 1.24
C GLN A 953 -32.76 40.40 1.90
N GLY A 954 -33.11 40.14 3.16
CA GLY A 954 -34.19 40.84 3.88
C GLY A 954 -35.61 40.45 3.45
N ARG A 955 -35.78 39.40 2.62
CA ARG A 955 -37.08 38.88 2.14
C ARG A 955 -37.68 37.88 3.11
N VAL A 956 -37.99 38.34 4.33
CA VAL A 956 -38.40 37.47 5.45
C VAL A 956 -39.74 36.76 5.20
N GLN A 957 -40.73 37.45 4.63
CA GLN A 957 -42.05 36.87 4.36
C GLN A 957 -41.99 35.66 3.42
N GLU A 958 -41.22 35.76 2.34
CA GLU A 958 -41.05 34.65 1.41
C GLU A 958 -40.31 33.46 2.04
N ALA A 959 -39.35 33.73 2.93
CA ALA A 959 -38.66 32.68 3.69
C ALA A 959 -39.64 31.94 4.62
N GLU A 960 -40.54 32.66 5.30
CA GLU A 960 -41.59 32.05 6.13
C GLU A 960 -42.57 31.23 5.30
N ASP A 961 -42.99 31.71 4.12
CA ASP A 961 -43.90 30.97 3.23
C ASP A 961 -43.33 29.61 2.82
N VAL A 962 -42.04 29.56 2.47
CA VAL A 962 -41.34 28.32 2.14
C VAL A 962 -41.33 27.36 3.34
N LEU A 963 -41.05 27.86 4.55
CA LEU A 963 -41.01 27.04 5.77
C LEU A 963 -42.40 26.57 6.22
N ARG A 964 -43.44 27.40 6.09
CA ARG A 964 -44.83 27.01 6.37
C ARG A 964 -45.33 25.95 5.40
N LYS A 965 -44.97 26.07 4.11
CA LYS A 965 -45.25 25.03 3.12
C LYS A 965 -44.52 23.72 3.41
N ALA A 966 -43.27 23.79 3.88
CA ALA A 966 -42.53 22.62 4.34
C ALA A 966 -43.20 21.96 5.56
N ALA A 967 -43.69 22.76 6.52
CA ALA A 967 -44.40 22.28 7.70
C ALA A 967 -45.72 21.57 7.33
N GLN A 968 -46.51 22.15 6.42
CA GLN A 968 -47.72 21.54 5.88
C GLN A 968 -47.45 20.17 5.22
N MET A 969 -46.41 20.08 4.39
CA MET A 969 -46.02 18.82 3.74
C MET A 969 -45.52 17.75 4.73
N ASN A 970 -44.95 18.18 5.85
CA ASN A 970 -44.51 17.29 6.93
C ASN A 970 -45.63 16.95 7.93
N GLY A 971 -46.81 17.57 7.82
CA GLY A 971 -47.93 17.38 8.75
C GLY A 971 -47.69 17.99 10.14
N ILE A 972 -46.88 19.05 10.23
CA ILE A 972 -46.50 19.72 11.49
C ILE A 972 -47.13 21.11 11.53
N SER A 973 -47.70 21.51 12.67
CA SER A 973 -48.22 22.86 12.90
C SER A 973 -47.06 23.85 13.14
N PRO A 974 -46.84 24.86 12.27
CA PRO A 974 -45.79 25.85 12.45
C PRO A 974 -46.14 26.87 13.56
N PRO A 975 -45.16 27.45 14.25
CA PRO A 975 -45.40 28.56 15.19
C PRO A 975 -45.95 29.81 14.47
N GLU A 976 -46.64 30.68 15.22
CA GLU A 976 -47.27 31.91 14.66
C GLU A 976 -46.23 32.88 14.08
N ILE A 977 -45.08 33.04 14.74
CA ILE A 977 -43.95 33.86 14.27
C ILE A 977 -42.72 32.95 14.24
N ILE A 978 -42.16 32.72 13.05
CA ILE A 978 -40.96 31.87 12.89
C ILE A 978 -39.70 32.71 13.11
N PHE A 979 -39.68 33.95 12.60
CA PHE A 979 -38.57 34.89 12.79
C PHE A 979 -39.07 36.21 13.40
N PRO A 980 -38.79 36.49 14.69
CA PRO A 980 -39.17 37.76 15.30
C PRO A 980 -38.34 38.92 14.71
N VAL A 981 -39.01 39.90 14.11
CA VAL A 981 -38.42 41.06 13.41
C VAL A 981 -37.42 41.84 14.29
N ASN A 982 -37.60 41.83 15.62
CA ASN A 982 -36.75 42.55 16.57
C ASN A 982 -35.37 41.89 16.84
N GLN A 983 -35.15 40.62 16.47
CA GLN A 983 -33.84 39.94 16.63
C GLN A 983 -32.93 40.05 15.40
N PHE A 984 -33.49 40.40 14.24
CA PHE A 984 -32.77 40.56 12.97
C PHE A 984 -32.78 42.03 12.49
N GLY A 985 -32.87 42.98 13.41
CA GLY A 985 -32.82 44.41 13.12
C GLY A 985 -31.44 44.85 12.60
N GLU A 986 -31.48 45.63 11.50
CA GLU A 986 -30.48 46.46 10.79
C GLU A 986 -28.97 46.11 10.81
N ASP A 987 -28.38 45.63 11.91
CA ASP A 987 -26.94 45.33 12.02
C ASP A 987 -26.55 43.96 11.44
N THR A 988 -27.48 43.00 11.36
CA THR A 988 -27.25 41.67 10.75
C THR A 988 -27.49 41.63 9.24
N VAL A 989 -28.22 42.61 8.69
CA VAL A 989 -28.53 42.72 7.25
C VAL A 989 -27.29 43.13 6.43
N ARG A 990 -26.31 43.79 7.07
CA ARG A 990 -24.96 43.99 6.53
C ARG A 990 -23.98 43.00 7.15
N SER A 991 -24.13 41.72 6.83
CA SER A 991 -22.96 40.82 6.84
C SER A 991 -21.84 41.53 6.06
N LYS A 992 -20.73 41.87 6.72
CA LYS A 992 -19.56 42.43 6.04
C LYS A 992 -19.25 41.49 4.88
N SER A 993 -19.47 41.94 3.65
CA SER A 993 -19.06 41.19 2.46
C SER A 993 -17.55 41.09 2.51
N TYR A 994 -17.02 39.98 3.01
CA TYR A 994 -15.60 39.72 3.01
C TYR A 994 -15.13 39.75 1.55
N SER A 995 -14.28 40.72 1.21
CA SER A 995 -13.72 40.83 -0.14
C SER A 995 -12.75 39.66 -0.37
N LEU A 996 -12.74 39.11 -1.60
CA LEU A 996 -11.80 38.04 -2.00
C LEU A 996 -10.33 38.41 -1.74
N CYS A 997 -10.01 39.71 -1.74
CA CYS A 997 -8.68 40.21 -1.40
C CYS A 997 -8.25 39.94 0.05
N GLU A 998 -9.17 39.68 0.97
CA GLU A 998 -8.82 39.38 2.37
C GLU A 998 -8.16 37.99 2.54
N LEU A 999 -8.44 37.02 1.65
CA LEU A 999 -7.78 35.70 1.67
C LEU A 999 -6.27 35.79 1.37
N VAL A 1000 -5.86 36.81 0.61
CA VAL A 1000 -4.46 36.98 0.16
C VAL A 1000 -3.66 37.85 1.14
N LYS A 1001 -4.35 38.50 2.09
CA LYS A 1001 -3.78 39.53 2.98
C LYS A 1001 -2.94 38.95 4.11
N SER A 1002 -3.29 37.76 4.61
CA SER A 1002 -2.54 37.06 5.68
C SER A 1002 -1.61 36.00 5.09
N ARG A 1003 -0.34 35.97 5.53
CA ARG A 1003 0.68 35.01 5.05
C ARG A 1003 0.24 33.56 5.22
N ASN A 1004 -0.30 33.20 6.39
CA ASN A 1004 -0.67 31.81 6.70
C ASN A 1004 -1.89 31.36 5.88
N ILE A 1005 -2.90 32.23 5.72
CA ILE A 1005 -4.08 31.95 4.88
C ILE A 1005 -3.69 31.88 3.40
N ARG A 1006 -2.76 32.72 2.93
CA ARG A 1006 -2.25 32.68 1.56
C ARG A 1006 -1.48 31.40 1.28
N CYS A 1007 -0.59 30.97 2.18
CA CYS A 1007 0.14 29.69 2.04
C CYS A 1007 -0.82 28.50 2.05
N LEU A 1008 -1.81 28.49 2.96
CA LEU A 1008 -2.83 27.44 3.01
C LEU A 1008 -3.69 27.38 1.74
N THR A 1009 -4.16 28.54 1.27
CA THR A 1009 -4.97 28.64 0.04
C THR A 1009 -4.17 28.24 -1.19
N GLY A 1010 -2.88 28.60 -1.26
CA GLY A 1010 -1.97 28.16 -2.33
C GLY A 1010 -1.72 26.66 -2.30
N LEU A 1011 -1.50 26.08 -1.12
CA LEU A 1011 -1.34 24.63 -0.95
C LEU A 1011 -2.60 23.86 -1.36
N LEU A 1012 -3.78 24.31 -0.92
CA LEU A 1012 -5.05 23.72 -1.33
C LEU A 1012 -5.27 23.87 -2.84
N ALA A 1013 -5.00 25.02 -3.43
CA ALA A 1013 -5.10 25.23 -4.87
C ALA A 1013 -4.23 24.24 -5.68
N LEU A 1014 -3.00 23.95 -5.21
CA LEU A 1014 -2.12 22.95 -5.83
C LEU A 1014 -2.70 21.54 -5.73
N ILE A 1015 -3.21 21.15 -4.55
CA ILE A 1015 -3.82 19.84 -4.34
C ILE A 1015 -5.07 19.67 -5.22
N TRP A 1016 -5.94 20.67 -5.26
CA TRP A 1016 -7.11 20.69 -6.12
C TRP A 1016 -6.76 20.55 -7.61
N THR A 1017 -5.68 21.20 -8.04
CA THR A 1017 -5.16 21.11 -9.43
C THR A 1017 -4.69 19.69 -9.75
N ALA A 1018 -3.88 19.08 -8.88
CA ALA A 1018 -3.37 17.73 -9.07
C ALA A 1018 -4.48 16.67 -9.11
N VAL A 1019 -5.41 16.72 -8.15
CA VAL A 1019 -6.55 15.78 -8.07
C VAL A 1019 -7.43 15.90 -9.30
N SER A 1020 -7.79 17.13 -9.71
CA SER A 1020 -8.67 17.35 -10.86
C SER A 1020 -8.02 16.94 -12.18
N MET A 1021 -6.72 17.17 -12.33
CA MET A 1021 -5.94 16.72 -13.49
C MET A 1021 -5.92 15.20 -13.59
N GLY A 1022 -5.61 14.50 -12.48
CA GLY A 1022 -5.61 13.03 -12.46
C GLY A 1022 -6.99 12.42 -12.72
N TYR A 1023 -8.05 12.97 -12.11
CA TYR A 1023 -9.43 12.53 -12.34
C TYR A 1023 -9.87 12.72 -13.79
N CYS A 1024 -9.65 13.91 -14.37
CA CYS A 1024 -10.06 14.20 -15.74
C CYS A 1024 -9.22 13.39 -16.75
N ALA A 1025 -7.91 13.26 -16.55
CA ALA A 1025 -7.05 12.54 -17.47
C ALA A 1025 -7.40 11.05 -17.55
N LEU A 1026 -7.67 10.39 -16.42
CA LEU A 1026 -8.06 8.98 -16.42
C LEU A 1026 -9.49 8.72 -16.90
N SER A 1027 -10.39 9.68 -16.71
CA SER A 1027 -11.77 9.56 -17.18
C SER A 1027 -11.85 9.73 -18.70
N LEU A 1028 -11.06 10.67 -19.25
CA LEU A 1028 -10.99 10.93 -20.69
C LEU A 1028 -10.15 9.91 -21.47
N SER A 1029 -9.22 9.19 -20.83
CA SER A 1029 -8.38 8.18 -21.50
C SER A 1029 -9.04 6.79 -21.61
N THR A 1030 -10.32 6.66 -21.26
CA THR A 1030 -11.04 5.37 -21.23
C THR A 1030 -11.15 4.70 -22.59
N SER A 1031 -11.23 5.47 -23.69
CA SER A 1031 -11.22 4.93 -25.06
C SER A 1031 -9.85 4.44 -25.52
N ALA A 1032 -8.76 4.92 -24.90
CA ALA A 1032 -7.39 4.51 -25.23
C ALA A 1032 -6.95 3.21 -24.52
N LEU A 1033 -7.72 2.72 -23.55
CA LEU A 1033 -7.44 1.49 -22.81
C LEU A 1033 -7.71 0.24 -23.66
N HIS A 1034 -6.98 -0.83 -23.37
CA HIS A 1034 -7.13 -2.11 -24.08
C HIS A 1034 -8.51 -2.72 -23.83
N GLY A 1035 -9.14 -3.29 -24.86
CA GLY A 1035 -10.46 -3.94 -24.76
C GLY A 1035 -11.61 -3.12 -25.35
N ASN A 1036 -12.84 -3.43 -24.94
CA ASN A 1036 -14.04 -2.78 -25.48
C ASN A 1036 -14.25 -1.38 -24.87
N VAL A 1037 -14.32 -0.35 -25.73
CA VAL A 1037 -14.44 1.07 -25.31
C VAL A 1037 -15.65 1.32 -24.41
N TYR A 1038 -16.82 0.74 -24.74
CA TYR A 1038 -18.04 0.91 -23.94
C TYR A 1038 -17.90 0.26 -22.56
N LEU A 1039 -17.31 -0.94 -22.50
CA LEU A 1039 -17.08 -1.63 -21.23
C LEU A 1039 -16.04 -0.91 -20.36
N ASN A 1040 -14.96 -0.42 -20.95
CA ASN A 1040 -13.92 0.34 -20.25
C ASN A 1040 -14.49 1.64 -19.65
N CYS A 1041 -15.34 2.34 -20.39
CA CYS A 1041 -16.05 3.53 -19.90
C CYS A 1041 -17.06 3.17 -18.80
N LEU A 1042 -17.83 2.08 -18.94
CA LEU A 1042 -18.76 1.60 -17.90
C LEU A 1042 -18.03 1.21 -16.61
N LEU A 1043 -16.91 0.49 -16.70
CA LEU A 1043 -16.07 0.14 -15.55
C LEU A 1043 -15.49 1.40 -14.88
N SER A 1044 -15.05 2.37 -15.69
CA SER A 1044 -14.57 3.67 -15.22
C SER A 1044 -15.65 4.42 -14.43
N ALA A 1045 -16.91 4.39 -14.89
CA ALA A 1045 -18.04 4.95 -14.16
C ALA A 1045 -18.37 4.15 -12.89
N LEU A 1046 -18.42 2.83 -12.98
CA LEU A 1046 -18.77 1.95 -11.87
C LEU A 1046 -17.83 2.10 -10.68
N VAL A 1047 -16.52 2.33 -10.93
CA VAL A 1047 -15.48 2.52 -9.91
C VAL A 1047 -15.70 3.78 -9.05
N GLU A 1048 -16.46 4.76 -9.52
CA GLU A 1048 -16.75 5.97 -8.72
C GLU A 1048 -17.68 5.67 -7.54
N ALA A 1049 -18.65 4.75 -7.69
CA ALA A 1049 -19.56 4.39 -6.60
C ALA A 1049 -18.83 3.82 -5.35
N PRO A 1050 -17.95 2.81 -5.45
CA PRO A 1050 -17.17 2.35 -4.32
C PRO A 1050 -16.15 3.39 -3.84
N ALA A 1051 -15.62 4.26 -4.72
CA ALA A 1051 -14.75 5.35 -4.30
C ALA A 1051 -15.47 6.40 -3.42
N VAL A 1052 -16.70 6.76 -3.78
CA VAL A 1052 -17.55 7.68 -3.01
C VAL A 1052 -17.99 7.03 -1.69
N LEU A 1053 -18.33 5.73 -1.69
CA LEU A 1053 -18.62 4.99 -0.47
C LEU A 1053 -17.39 4.90 0.45
N LEU A 1054 -16.20 4.68 -0.12
CA LEU A 1054 -14.94 4.69 0.62
C LEU A 1054 -14.68 6.07 1.23
N ALA A 1055 -14.82 7.15 0.45
CA ALA A 1055 -14.72 8.52 0.96
C ALA A 1055 -15.73 8.79 2.08
N TRP A 1056 -16.99 8.36 1.91
CA TRP A 1056 -18.01 8.47 2.94
C TRP A 1056 -17.68 7.66 4.20
N MET A 1057 -17.13 6.44 4.07
CA MET A 1057 -16.70 5.63 5.22
C MET A 1057 -15.48 6.23 5.92
N LEU A 1058 -14.54 6.81 5.17
CA LEU A 1058 -13.40 7.56 5.73
C LEU A 1058 -13.88 8.81 6.49
N LEU A 1059 -14.97 9.43 6.03
CA LEU A 1059 -15.63 10.54 6.74
C LEU A 1059 -16.50 10.05 7.91
N ARG A 1060 -17.06 8.83 7.85
CA ARG A 1060 -17.98 8.25 8.83
C ARG A 1060 -17.78 6.73 9.00
N ARG A 1061 -17.26 6.26 10.13
CA ARG A 1061 -17.84 5.11 10.90
C ARG A 1061 -17.13 4.84 12.23
N TRP A 1062 -17.82 4.40 13.29
CA TRP A 1062 -19.09 3.64 13.34
C TRP A 1062 -20.15 4.21 14.32
N PRO A 1063 -21.44 4.28 13.95
CA PRO A 1063 -22.52 4.42 14.92
C PRO A 1063 -22.71 3.11 15.70
N GLN A 1064 -22.54 3.23 17.01
CA GLN A 1064 -22.72 2.19 18.02
C GLN A 1064 -24.21 1.87 18.17
N GLY A 1065 -24.63 0.68 17.76
CA GLY A 1065 -25.95 0.16 18.06
C GLY A 1065 -26.01 -0.33 19.51
N ASN A 1066 -26.76 0.41 20.33
CA ASN A 1066 -27.27 0.08 21.66
C ASN A 1066 -26.25 -0.25 22.76
N CYS A 1067 -25.77 0.79 23.46
CA CYS A 1067 -25.88 0.81 24.91
C CYS A 1067 -25.96 2.26 25.41
N LEU A 1068 -27.02 2.54 26.17
CA LEU A 1068 -27.30 3.80 26.85
C LEU A 1068 -26.23 4.07 27.93
N MET A 1069 -25.94 5.36 28.15
CA MET A 1069 -25.06 5.94 29.18
C MET A 1069 -23.57 5.80 28.84
N SER A 1070 -22.74 6.83 28.66
CA SER A 1070 -22.72 8.19 29.19
C SER A 1070 -21.99 9.12 28.21
N LYS A 1071 -22.51 10.33 28.02
CA LYS A 1071 -21.84 11.44 27.32
C LYS A 1071 -20.58 11.85 28.09
N SER A 1072 -19.40 11.57 27.55
CA SER A 1072 -18.17 12.29 27.90
C SER A 1072 -17.17 12.22 26.72
N GLU A 1073 -17.21 13.31 25.95
CA GLU A 1073 -16.24 13.94 25.05
C GLU A 1073 -15.08 13.11 24.45
N GLY A 1074 -15.05 13.07 23.11
CA GLY A 1074 -13.87 12.65 22.33
C GLY A 1074 -14.11 11.66 21.18
N SER A 1075 -15.27 11.70 20.53
CA SER A 1075 -15.54 10.91 19.31
C SER A 1075 -14.58 11.34 18.18
N MET A 1076 -13.51 10.57 17.94
CA MET A 1076 -12.46 10.95 16.98
C MET A 1076 -12.89 10.63 15.54
N ARG A 1077 -13.39 11.65 14.84
CA ARG A 1077 -13.43 11.75 13.37
C ARG A 1077 -12.00 11.56 12.83
N LEU A 1078 -11.81 10.76 11.76
CA LEU A 1078 -10.50 10.66 11.11
C LEU A 1078 -10.04 12.06 10.62
N PRO A 1079 -8.74 12.37 10.74
CA PRO A 1079 -8.17 13.61 10.23
C PRO A 1079 -8.31 13.70 8.71
N GLN A 1080 -9.16 14.61 8.22
CA GLN A 1080 -9.64 14.59 6.83
C GLN A 1080 -8.53 14.88 5.82
N GLY A 1081 -7.57 15.77 6.16
CA GLY A 1081 -6.39 16.05 5.33
C GLY A 1081 -5.47 14.84 5.13
N ARG A 1082 -5.38 13.96 6.13
CA ARG A 1082 -4.58 12.72 6.03
C ARG A 1082 -5.29 11.64 5.22
N CYS A 1083 -6.61 11.57 5.28
CA CYS A 1083 -7.39 10.68 4.42
C CYS A 1083 -7.25 11.08 2.94
N LEU A 1084 -7.28 12.38 2.67
CA LEU A 1084 -7.02 12.94 1.35
C LEU A 1084 -5.60 12.58 0.86
N GLY A 1085 -4.58 12.71 1.71
CA GLY A 1085 -3.21 12.33 1.37
C GLY A 1085 -2.98 10.85 1.14
N LEU A 1086 -3.60 10.00 1.95
CA LEU A 1086 -3.54 8.54 1.81
C LEU A 1086 -4.17 8.08 0.49
N THR A 1087 -5.35 8.61 0.15
CA THR A 1087 -6.04 8.26 -1.11
C THR A 1087 -5.27 8.74 -2.35
N LEU A 1088 -4.69 9.95 -2.32
CA LEU A 1088 -3.85 10.48 -3.40
C LEU A 1088 -2.53 9.73 -3.56
N GLY A 1089 -1.85 9.47 -2.44
CA GLY A 1089 -0.58 8.75 -2.43
C GLY A 1089 -0.74 7.33 -2.96
N LEU A 1090 -1.72 6.58 -2.44
CA LEU A 1090 -2.00 5.20 -2.89
C LEU A 1090 -2.45 5.16 -4.36
N GLY A 1091 -3.37 6.03 -4.76
CA GLY A 1091 -3.84 6.11 -6.15
C GLY A 1091 -2.70 6.46 -7.12
N GLY A 1092 -1.86 7.43 -6.78
CA GLY A 1092 -0.71 7.84 -7.58
C GLY A 1092 0.37 6.77 -7.66
N SER A 1093 0.69 6.09 -6.55
CA SER A 1093 1.67 4.99 -6.53
C SER A 1093 1.24 3.80 -7.40
N ILE A 1094 -0.06 3.48 -7.43
CA ILE A 1094 -0.60 2.42 -8.29
C ILE A 1094 -0.45 2.77 -9.78
N LEU A 1095 -0.64 4.03 -10.15
CA LEU A 1095 -0.46 4.48 -11.53
C LEU A 1095 1.02 4.46 -11.98
N LEU A 1096 1.96 4.65 -11.07
CA LEU A 1096 3.40 4.52 -11.35
C LEU A 1096 3.82 3.07 -11.67
N ILE A 1097 3.00 2.08 -11.31
CA ILE A 1097 3.23 0.67 -11.64
C ILE A 1097 2.87 0.37 -13.10
N VAL A 1098 1.93 1.11 -13.69
CA VAL A 1098 1.46 0.87 -15.08
C VAL A 1098 2.59 0.98 -16.12
N PRO A 1099 3.45 2.02 -16.11
CA PRO A 1099 4.63 2.11 -16.99
C PRO A 1099 5.66 0.98 -16.86
N LEU A 1100 5.65 0.23 -15.75
CA LEU A 1100 6.60 -0.85 -15.49
C LEU A 1100 6.23 -2.15 -16.20
N ILE A 1101 5.08 -2.20 -16.87
CA ILE A 1101 4.57 -3.37 -17.60
C ILE A 1101 5.03 -3.27 -19.08
N PRO A 1102 5.96 -4.13 -19.56
CA PRO A 1102 6.43 -4.08 -20.94
C PRO A 1102 5.37 -4.63 -21.93
N GLU A 1103 5.14 -3.90 -23.03
CA GLU A 1103 4.08 -4.19 -24.04
C GLU A 1103 4.47 -5.15 -25.19
N ARG A 1104 5.52 -5.98 -25.06
CA ARG A 1104 6.27 -6.44 -26.25
C ARG A 1104 5.85 -7.72 -27.00
N GLU A 1105 4.66 -8.32 -26.80
CA GLU A 1105 4.15 -9.37 -27.72
C GLU A 1105 2.61 -9.38 -27.91
N GLU A 1106 2.17 -9.67 -29.14
CA GLU A 1106 0.78 -9.56 -29.66
C GLU A 1106 -0.21 -10.65 -29.18
N VAL A 1107 0.27 -11.72 -28.53
CA VAL A 1107 -0.62 -12.83 -28.06
C VAL A 1107 -0.85 -12.77 -26.54
N LEU A 1108 0.12 -12.22 -25.78
CA LEU A 1108 0.00 -11.95 -24.33
C LEU A 1108 -0.60 -10.56 -24.05
N THR A 1109 -0.99 -9.82 -25.07
CA THR A 1109 -1.50 -8.44 -24.98
C THR A 1109 -2.90 -8.37 -24.38
N ASN A 1110 -3.73 -9.41 -24.55
CA ASN A 1110 -5.09 -9.43 -24.03
C ASN A 1110 -5.15 -9.61 -22.49
N TYR A 1111 -4.35 -10.52 -21.94
CA TYR A 1111 -4.32 -10.77 -20.49
C TYR A 1111 -3.55 -9.68 -19.73
N MET A 1112 -2.42 -9.23 -20.29
CA MET A 1112 -1.64 -8.11 -19.72
C MET A 1112 -2.35 -6.77 -19.89
N GLY A 1113 -3.06 -6.55 -21.00
CA GLY A 1113 -3.90 -5.37 -21.22
C GLY A 1113 -5.08 -5.28 -20.24
N SER A 1114 -5.66 -6.43 -19.87
CA SER A 1114 -6.70 -6.51 -18.82
C SER A 1114 -6.13 -6.16 -17.44
N LEU A 1115 -4.90 -6.61 -17.13
CA LEU A 1115 -4.19 -6.24 -15.90
C LEU A 1115 -3.87 -4.73 -15.85
N CYS A 1116 -3.35 -4.16 -16.93
CA CYS A 1116 -3.12 -2.72 -17.05
C CYS A 1116 -4.41 -1.92 -16.83
N THR A 1117 -5.51 -2.34 -17.46
CA THR A 1117 -6.82 -1.73 -17.28
C THR A 1117 -7.27 -1.84 -15.82
N GLY A 1118 -7.10 -2.99 -15.17
CA GLY A 1118 -7.39 -3.18 -13.74
C GLY A 1118 -6.58 -2.25 -12.83
N LEU A 1119 -5.28 -2.09 -13.07
CA LEU A 1119 -4.41 -1.19 -12.30
C LEU A 1119 -4.80 0.28 -12.50
N VAL A 1120 -5.12 0.68 -13.74
CA VAL A 1120 -5.61 2.03 -14.04
C VAL A 1120 -6.94 2.29 -13.31
N MET A 1121 -7.87 1.33 -13.31
CA MET A 1121 -9.13 1.44 -12.57
C MET A 1121 -8.91 1.52 -11.05
N LEU A 1122 -7.96 0.77 -10.51
CA LEU A 1122 -7.61 0.82 -9.08
C LEU A 1122 -6.95 2.16 -8.69
N GLY A 1123 -6.07 2.69 -9.54
CA GLY A 1123 -5.52 4.04 -9.38
C GLY A 1123 -6.61 5.12 -9.46
N LYS A 1124 -7.56 4.96 -10.39
CA LYS A 1124 -8.73 5.84 -10.53
C LYS A 1124 -9.61 5.82 -9.28
N LEU A 1125 -9.80 4.67 -8.64
CA LEU A 1125 -10.56 4.55 -7.39
C LEU A 1125 -9.99 5.48 -6.30
N GLY A 1126 -8.66 5.46 -6.12
CA GLY A 1126 -7.98 6.32 -5.15
C GLY A 1126 -8.14 7.81 -5.47
N LEU A 1127 -7.98 8.20 -6.74
CA LEU A 1127 -8.15 9.59 -7.19
C LEU A 1127 -9.59 10.08 -7.10
N SER A 1128 -10.57 9.21 -7.38
CA SER A 1128 -12.00 9.54 -7.28
C SER A 1128 -12.42 9.73 -5.82
N ALA A 1129 -11.89 8.91 -4.90
CA ALA A 1129 -12.09 9.09 -3.47
C ALA A 1129 -11.46 10.41 -2.98
N ALA A 1130 -10.25 10.74 -3.46
CA ALA A 1130 -9.60 12.01 -3.16
C ALA A 1130 -10.41 13.22 -3.66
N PHE A 1131 -10.96 13.13 -4.87
CA PHE A 1131 -11.82 14.18 -5.45
C PHE A 1131 -13.11 14.38 -4.63
N ALA A 1132 -13.69 13.31 -4.07
CA ALA A 1132 -14.84 13.43 -3.16
C ALA A 1132 -14.47 14.06 -1.80
N LEU A 1133 -13.27 13.77 -1.27
CA LEU A 1133 -12.79 14.29 0.03
C LEU A 1133 -12.34 15.75 -0.01
N VAL A 1134 -11.88 16.26 -1.16
CA VAL A 1134 -11.30 17.61 -1.25
C VAL A 1134 -12.32 18.73 -0.99
N TYR A 1135 -13.60 18.53 -1.36
CA TYR A 1135 -14.69 19.47 -1.10
C TYR A 1135 -14.97 19.68 0.41
N PRO A 1136 -15.25 18.63 1.21
CA PRO A 1136 -15.49 18.80 2.64
C PRO A 1136 -14.24 19.27 3.40
N VAL A 1137 -13.04 18.78 3.05
CA VAL A 1137 -11.77 19.24 3.67
C VAL A 1137 -11.60 20.75 3.50
N THR A 1138 -11.85 21.26 2.29
CA THR A 1138 -11.75 22.70 2.03
C THR A 1138 -12.86 23.46 2.76
N ALA A 1139 -14.07 22.91 2.84
CA ALA A 1139 -15.17 23.55 3.58
C ALA A 1139 -14.86 23.71 5.07
N GLU A 1140 -14.22 22.74 5.71
CA GLU A 1140 -13.93 22.76 7.15
C GLU A 1140 -12.80 23.71 7.55
N LEU A 1141 -11.84 23.96 6.64
CA LEU A 1141 -10.69 24.82 6.91
C LEU A 1141 -11.04 26.32 6.91
N TYR A 1142 -12.12 26.72 6.23
CA TYR A 1142 -12.51 28.12 6.08
C TYR A 1142 -13.76 28.48 6.90
N PRO A 1143 -13.82 29.72 7.42
CA PRO A 1143 -14.93 30.15 8.23
C PRO A 1143 -16.22 30.34 7.44
N THR A 1144 -17.37 30.22 8.11
CA THR A 1144 -18.70 30.21 7.48
C THR A 1144 -18.96 31.37 6.52
N GLY A 1145 -18.48 32.58 6.83
CA GLY A 1145 -18.61 33.77 5.95
C GLY A 1145 -17.72 33.81 4.70
N ILE A 1146 -16.65 33.00 4.62
CA ILE A 1146 -15.63 33.05 3.53
C ILE A 1146 -15.48 31.69 2.85
N ARG A 1147 -16.06 30.63 3.43
CA ARG A 1147 -16.02 29.24 2.96
C ARG A 1147 -16.39 29.07 1.50
N ASN A 1148 -17.51 29.65 1.07
CA ASN A 1148 -17.98 29.52 -0.32
C ASN A 1148 -17.02 30.20 -1.30
N SER A 1149 -16.50 31.38 -0.94
CA SER A 1149 -15.50 32.10 -1.73
C SER A 1149 -14.18 31.34 -1.84
N ALA A 1150 -13.71 30.74 -0.74
CA ALA A 1150 -12.49 29.94 -0.70
C ALA A 1150 -12.60 28.64 -1.50
N LEU A 1151 -13.73 27.93 -1.38
CA LEU A 1151 -14.08 26.77 -2.21
C LEU A 1151 -14.12 27.14 -3.69
N GLY A 1152 -14.70 28.32 -4.01
CA GLY A 1152 -14.69 28.87 -5.37
C GLY A 1152 -13.28 29.07 -5.91
N ILE A 1153 -12.38 29.69 -5.14
CA ILE A 1153 -10.98 29.90 -5.54
C ILE A 1153 -10.22 28.59 -5.77
N CYS A 1154 -10.35 27.62 -4.85
CA CYS A 1154 -9.70 26.33 -5.00
C CYS A 1154 -10.28 25.54 -6.19
N SER A 1155 -11.59 25.64 -6.42
CA SER A 1155 -12.26 25.03 -7.58
C SER A 1155 -11.81 25.67 -8.89
N MET A 1156 -11.65 27.00 -8.95
CA MET A 1156 -11.07 27.69 -10.12
C MET A 1156 -9.67 27.18 -10.43
N ALA A 1157 -8.80 27.09 -9.42
CA ALA A 1157 -7.44 26.56 -9.59
C ALA A 1157 -7.47 25.12 -10.12
N SER A 1158 -8.39 24.28 -9.64
CA SER A 1158 -8.57 22.90 -10.11
C SER A 1158 -8.80 22.78 -11.63
N ARG A 1159 -9.43 23.81 -12.24
CA ARG A 1159 -9.73 23.81 -13.68
C ARG A 1159 -8.49 24.00 -14.54
N ALA A 1160 -7.42 24.61 -14.05
CA ALA A 1160 -6.13 24.60 -14.75
C ALA A 1160 -5.63 23.16 -14.97
N GLY A 1161 -5.83 22.29 -13.98
CA GLY A 1161 -5.53 20.86 -14.08
C GLY A 1161 -6.43 20.13 -15.07
N SER A 1162 -7.72 20.46 -15.10
CA SER A 1162 -8.68 19.88 -16.07
C SER A 1162 -8.37 20.29 -17.52
N ILE A 1163 -8.02 21.55 -17.75
CA ILE A 1163 -7.65 22.10 -19.08
C ILE A 1163 -6.39 21.42 -19.63
N SER A 1164 -5.45 21.04 -18.73
CA SER A 1164 -4.19 20.39 -19.09
C SER A 1164 -4.31 18.88 -19.30
N ALA A 1165 -5.38 18.25 -18.78
CA ALA A 1165 -5.56 16.80 -18.81
C ALA A 1165 -5.63 16.19 -20.23
N PRO A 1166 -6.35 16.74 -21.22
CA PRO A 1166 -6.37 16.21 -22.58
C PRO A 1166 -4.97 16.17 -23.24
N TYR A 1167 -4.14 17.18 -22.96
CA TYR A 1167 -2.76 17.23 -23.46
C TYR A 1167 -1.84 16.19 -22.81
N LEU A 1168 -2.07 15.83 -21.54
CA LEU A 1168 -1.36 14.73 -20.90
C LEU A 1168 -1.68 13.39 -21.56
N ILE A 1169 -2.92 13.17 -22.00
CA ILE A 1169 -3.33 11.97 -22.75
C ILE A 1169 -2.71 11.98 -24.14
N TYR A 1170 -2.68 13.14 -24.81
CA TYR A 1170 -2.08 13.31 -26.13
C TYR A 1170 -0.60 12.87 -26.17
N LEU A 1171 0.15 13.07 -25.08
CA LEU A 1171 1.53 12.56 -24.95
C LEU A 1171 1.64 11.04 -25.05
N GLY A 1172 0.56 10.31 -24.77
CA GLY A 1172 0.45 8.86 -24.95
C GLY A 1172 0.60 8.41 -26.40
N GLY A 1173 0.34 9.29 -27.38
CA GLY A 1173 0.58 9.02 -28.79
C GLY A 1173 2.07 8.93 -29.16
N TYR A 1174 2.96 9.53 -28.37
CA TYR A 1174 4.40 9.40 -28.52
C TYR A 1174 4.96 8.23 -27.71
N ASN A 1175 4.54 8.14 -26.44
CA ASN A 1175 4.92 7.06 -25.55
C ASN A 1175 3.76 6.74 -24.60
N ARG A 1176 3.22 5.53 -24.70
CA ARG A 1176 2.05 5.05 -23.98
C ARG A 1176 2.22 5.07 -22.44
N SER A 1177 3.46 5.01 -21.95
CA SER A 1177 3.79 5.05 -20.52
C SER A 1177 3.85 6.46 -19.91
N LEU A 1178 4.07 7.49 -20.73
CA LEU A 1178 4.35 8.85 -20.27
C LEU A 1178 3.18 9.53 -19.52
N PRO A 1179 1.91 9.39 -19.96
CA PRO A 1179 0.76 9.97 -19.25
C PRO A 1179 0.64 9.41 -17.83
N PHE A 1180 0.78 8.10 -17.65
CA PHE A 1180 0.65 7.44 -16.34
C PHE A 1180 1.78 7.81 -15.37
N LEU A 1181 3.01 7.96 -15.88
CA LEU A 1181 4.17 8.41 -15.09
C LEU A 1181 3.96 9.83 -14.54
N LEU A 1182 3.51 10.76 -15.39
CA LEU A 1182 3.25 12.15 -15.02
C LEU A 1182 2.08 12.27 -14.03
N ILE A 1183 0.96 11.59 -14.32
CA ILE A 1183 -0.21 11.61 -13.44
C ILE A 1183 0.13 10.97 -12.09
N GLY A 1184 0.82 9.83 -12.08
CA GLY A 1184 1.21 9.12 -10.86
C GLY A 1184 2.14 9.95 -9.98
N SER A 1185 3.20 10.52 -10.55
CA SER A 1185 4.19 11.33 -9.82
C SER A 1185 3.60 12.60 -9.21
N ILE A 1186 2.76 13.34 -9.96
CA ILE A 1186 2.12 14.56 -9.47
C ILE A 1186 1.13 14.26 -8.33
N ASN A 1187 0.39 13.15 -8.41
CA ASN A 1187 -0.55 12.77 -7.35
C ASN A 1187 0.14 12.22 -6.09
N VAL A 1188 1.27 11.51 -6.23
CA VAL A 1188 2.11 11.12 -5.08
C VAL A 1188 2.66 12.36 -4.37
N LEU A 1189 3.21 13.32 -5.13
CA LEU A 1189 3.71 14.58 -4.58
C LEU A 1189 2.59 15.38 -3.90
N SER A 1190 1.42 15.46 -4.52
CA SER A 1190 0.23 16.10 -3.92
C SER A 1190 -0.24 15.38 -2.66
N GLY A 1191 -0.15 14.04 -2.61
CA GLY A 1191 -0.43 13.25 -1.42
C GLY A 1191 0.50 13.61 -0.26
N LEU A 1192 1.80 13.76 -0.52
CA LEU A 1192 2.78 14.23 0.47
C LEU A 1192 2.50 15.66 0.93
N LEU A 1193 2.18 16.56 0.01
CA LEU A 1193 1.86 17.96 0.31
C LEU A 1193 0.60 18.10 1.17
N SER A 1194 -0.39 17.23 0.99
CA SER A 1194 -1.61 17.25 1.80
C SER A 1194 -1.39 16.92 3.29
N LEU A 1195 -0.26 16.30 3.64
CA LEU A 1195 0.12 16.07 5.05
C LEU A 1195 0.50 17.37 5.78
N LEU A 1196 0.80 18.44 5.04
CA LEU A 1196 1.06 19.77 5.57
C LEU A 1196 -0.23 20.55 5.92
N LEU A 1197 -1.40 20.01 5.56
CA LEU A 1197 -2.67 20.66 5.89
C LEU A 1197 -2.91 20.66 7.42
N PRO A 1198 -3.32 21.80 8.00
CA PRO A 1198 -3.62 21.92 9.41
C PRO A 1198 -4.86 21.10 9.78
N GLU A 1199 -4.84 20.54 10.98
CA GLU A 1199 -5.83 19.57 11.46
C GLU A 1199 -7.03 20.28 12.10
N SER A 1200 -8.26 20.09 11.59
CA SER A 1200 -9.50 20.74 12.07
C SER A 1200 -10.14 20.05 13.30
N GLN A 1201 -9.39 19.20 14.02
CA GLN A 1201 -9.96 18.19 14.92
C GLN A 1201 -10.58 18.77 16.21
N GLY A 1202 -11.91 18.64 16.34
CA GLY A 1202 -12.66 18.86 17.58
C GLY A 1202 -12.98 20.32 17.93
N SER A 1203 -12.54 21.26 17.10
CA SER A 1203 -12.99 22.66 17.16
C SER A 1203 -14.31 22.81 16.43
N ASP A 1204 -15.21 23.63 16.98
CA ASP A 1204 -16.39 24.09 16.24
C ASP A 1204 -15.94 24.72 14.91
N LEU A 1205 -16.79 24.59 13.88
CA LEU A 1205 -16.53 25.20 12.58
C LEU A 1205 -16.19 26.68 12.80
N PRO A 1206 -15.06 27.19 12.30
CA PRO A 1206 -14.67 28.56 12.57
C PRO A 1206 -15.75 29.50 12.03
N ASP A 1207 -16.30 30.36 12.88
CA ASP A 1207 -17.28 31.37 12.46
C ASP A 1207 -16.60 32.69 12.11
N SER A 1208 -15.34 32.86 12.52
CA SER A 1208 -14.53 34.07 12.30
C SER A 1208 -13.09 33.77 11.87
N ILE A 1209 -12.44 34.74 11.20
CA ILE A 1209 -11.05 34.63 10.73
C ILE A 1209 -10.05 34.47 11.91
N SER A 1210 -10.34 35.06 13.06
CA SER A 1210 -9.51 34.93 14.27
C SER A 1210 -9.50 33.49 14.80
N GLN A 1211 -10.65 32.81 14.80
CA GLN A 1211 -10.74 31.39 15.15
C GLN A 1211 -9.97 30.52 14.14
N MET A 1212 -10.07 30.81 12.84
CA MET A 1212 -9.28 30.13 11.81
C MET A 1212 -7.77 30.24 12.05
N LYS A 1213 -7.25 31.41 12.44
CA LYS A 1213 -5.82 31.59 12.76
C LYS A 1213 -5.39 30.75 13.97
N SER A 1214 -6.25 30.60 14.98
CA SER A 1214 -5.96 29.77 16.16
C SER A 1214 -5.86 28.27 15.84
N VAL A 1215 -6.63 27.79 14.85
CA VAL A 1215 -6.61 26.40 14.38
C VAL A 1215 -5.36 26.10 13.53
N ILE A 1216 -4.90 27.08 12.74
CA ILE A 1216 -3.73 26.92 11.87
C ILE A 1216 -2.41 26.90 12.68
N GLY A 1217 -2.38 27.49 13.88
CA GLY A 1217 -1.20 27.63 14.73
C GLY A 1217 -0.22 28.67 14.17
N GLU A 1218 0.28 29.58 15.00
CA GLU A 1218 1.12 30.69 14.52
C GLU A 1218 2.52 30.27 14.03
N ASP A 1219 2.99 29.05 14.36
CA ASP A 1219 4.39 28.63 14.17
C ASP A 1219 4.64 27.41 13.23
N LYS A 1220 3.64 26.92 12.47
CA LYS A 1220 3.75 25.62 11.75
C LYS A 1220 3.80 25.67 10.20
N LEU A 1221 3.65 26.83 9.59
CA LEU A 1221 3.70 27.06 8.13
C LEU A 1221 4.67 28.20 7.82
#